data_AF-A0A517TLP3-F1
#
_entry.id   AF-A0A517TLP3-F1
#
_cell.length_a   1.000
_cell.length_b   1.000
_cell.length_c   1.000
_cell.angle_alpha   90.00
_cell.angle_beta   90.00
_cell.angle_gamma   90.00
#
_symmetry.space_group_name_H-M   'P 1'
#
loop_
_entity.id
_entity.type
_entity.pdbx_description
1 polymer ?
#
loop_
_entity_poly.entity_id
_entity_poly.type
_entity_poly.pdbx_seq_one_letter_code
_entity_poly.pdbx_strand_id
1 'polypeptide(L)'
;MKPLQIYTQALLISAAQFAIAVEIYQADFSDTSVFMPGGADPYVELAVDGFSSADMSLTNSGTVTDARWSNDTTNKGFAEAVNSNATALVAAGGAYSSSIDFLFGLTANGNGPVIQSGLFDGAIASSDGLAMTLVRGDSDPNVYRLRLQTNWGNTYPTIDGAPSSFNQSIPFNESLLGLNYNSGGTQDLLSDQLRLTTTLTAGADTSSWDATGVLTNLSTNTQLATYTVNNVSFNAPAGSSLFGGFGTGQSGAHIGVTNREISGFTFNEESPLTPATWTDLKNELTLVKNQLASKMTEAQGVGISTGYARVSQVVLDRFTVYAQYDYDNPNQLEQAVDDLWWNAIVPDNYHLTLPFKEMRDSIEIGNRAIQDLQDQLDGVITRKAPVDFNQGGVTQGAKHWMQGGKPVFPSGFNWMPDDPDTIEAFGPQGGWYYPLSELRSDGTLPSWSINGDVSSIQSARAKNQVPLVSFFGSQLASWMKEQHPEVEDGRRNFIRWDIDHPQLRSWVQQFYSQSFPQVIPAAGDTPRVHLLANEPHLSMREGGWKVEYGVSEYTKDNYQAWLEDKYGGDIAALNATHGTSHADFGEARDAFPFLTDNPDPTKWGVPLSLQGSALWYDVMRFNMDRTNDWFSFNKQAVNANDPGAPVTIKLLGGSLRDNYRDGGIDIEYLANLQDVLGSDFTAMPGNFQERSGEVLEWKDRYTMEWRIQTMGLDFFKSIAPDKPFFDSEWHGFDSKGKSFDIPPEYVRAALWLGYTHGYSMTQAWVWGRENDGDFSDVNSEFVGEVLTQPKALDAYGRTMKELNAHAEDVARLVPAERKFWIYYVNDSAIQDTTYMADVEAVYESLKMLNLPLGFTTPTEIAGLTGDHTIIVPRTPFISDEKLAALEAFAGEVLLVDPSLSFGKDEHGFGRASTDLDPLASIDLGEVFTMADDFADALAPLVETPPLTISIADLDQQPAYGVLMNYAIDPDTGEMTFSLVNVSKDSRQVTINLPEGVESILDLITGQPAAAELVLAPYDVHLLQASIAGSLGDFNRDGVVDAADYTVWRDNLNGTDESAIAFAGVIDGVINQADLDVWRSNYGSDTSSASQSQLDSTAVPEPNAIAAAATALALLNLIRPAKGTRRR
;
A
#
# COMPACT_ATOMS: atom_id res chain seq x y z
N MET A 1 -38.97 -1.42 -66.11
CA MET A 1 -39.86 -0.26 -66.28
C MET A 1 -39.38 0.83 -65.33
N LYS A 2 -39.51 2.11 -65.70
CA LYS A 2 -39.00 3.33 -65.02
C LYS A 2 -40.18 4.14 -64.43
N PRO A 3 -40.00 5.34 -63.78
CA PRO A 3 -38.79 6.10 -63.40
C PRO A 3 -38.78 6.45 -61.88
N LEU A 4 -37.93 7.30 -61.26
CA LEU A 4 -36.82 8.23 -61.60
C LEU A 4 -35.57 7.84 -60.76
N GLN A 5 -34.30 8.28 -60.91
CA GLN A 5 -33.52 9.18 -61.79
C GLN A 5 -33.66 10.73 -61.75
N ILE A 6 -32.72 11.39 -61.04
CA ILE A 6 -31.95 12.63 -61.34
C ILE A 6 -31.04 12.89 -60.12
N TYR A 7 -29.78 13.34 -60.14
CA TYR A 7 -28.59 13.27 -61.01
C TYR A 7 -27.49 14.07 -60.24
N THR A 8 -26.21 13.71 -60.38
CA THR A 8 -25.08 14.22 -59.59
C THR A 8 -24.37 15.46 -60.18
N GLN A 9 -23.74 16.23 -59.29
CA GLN A 9 -22.54 17.11 -59.46
C GLN A 9 -22.55 18.33 -60.41
N ALA A 10 -22.43 19.52 -59.80
CA ALA A 10 -21.59 20.68 -60.15
C ALA A 10 -21.93 21.85 -59.18
N LEU A 11 -21.04 22.73 -58.70
CA LEU A 11 -19.57 22.83 -58.73
C LEU A 11 -19.10 23.72 -57.54
N LEU A 12 -17.86 23.53 -57.08
CA LEU A 12 -16.98 24.40 -56.27
C LEU A 12 -17.41 25.84 -55.90
N ILE A 13 -17.17 26.22 -54.64
CA ILE A 13 -16.52 27.48 -54.19
C ILE A 13 -15.86 27.27 -52.81
N SER A 14 -14.73 27.96 -52.57
CA SER A 14 -13.88 28.05 -51.36
C SER A 14 -14.62 28.10 -50.00
N ALA A 15 -14.14 27.52 -48.90
CA ALA A 15 -12.84 27.69 -48.22
C ALA A 15 -12.58 29.10 -47.63
N ALA A 16 -13.06 29.35 -46.40
CA ALA A 16 -12.59 30.35 -45.43
C ALA A 16 -13.31 30.15 -44.08
N GLN A 17 -12.71 30.56 -42.95
CA GLN A 17 -13.24 30.48 -41.57
C GLN A 17 -13.45 29.04 -41.06
N PHE A 18 -12.56 28.32 -40.35
CA PHE A 18 -11.27 28.56 -39.67
C PHE A 18 -10.63 29.96 -39.71
N ALA A 19 -10.74 30.67 -38.59
CA ALA A 19 -9.77 31.64 -38.07
C ALA A 19 -10.13 32.06 -36.62
N ILE A 20 -9.38 31.53 -35.65
CA ILE A 20 -8.62 32.23 -34.58
C ILE A 20 -9.32 33.37 -33.79
N ALA A 21 -9.52 33.11 -32.49
CA ALA A 21 -9.18 33.91 -31.28
C ALA A 21 -9.71 33.07 -30.08
N VAL A 22 -8.99 32.68 -29.02
CA VAL A 22 -7.84 33.28 -28.30
C VAL A 22 -8.04 34.76 -28.04
N GLU A 23 -8.87 35.06 -27.03
CA GLU A 23 -8.61 36.18 -26.13
C GLU A 23 -8.44 35.63 -24.72
N ILE A 24 -7.29 35.95 -24.13
CA ILE A 24 -6.91 35.59 -22.77
C ILE A 24 -7.67 36.52 -21.81
N TYR A 25 -8.39 35.96 -20.84
CA TYR A 25 -8.66 36.67 -19.59
C TYR A 25 -7.78 36.11 -18.49
N GLN A 26 -6.63 36.75 -18.27
CA GLN A 26 -6.00 36.74 -16.97
C GLN A 26 -6.92 37.53 -16.03
N ALA A 27 -7.58 36.85 -15.11
CA ALA A 27 -8.13 37.48 -13.92
C ALA A 27 -7.00 37.56 -12.88
N ASP A 28 -6.27 38.67 -12.90
CA ASP A 28 -5.32 39.01 -11.85
C ASP A 28 -6.10 39.35 -10.57
N PHE A 29 -5.95 38.53 -9.52
CA PHE A 29 -6.65 38.67 -8.24
C PHE A 29 -5.89 39.57 -7.24
N SER A 30 -5.00 40.47 -7.69
CA SER A 30 -4.17 41.31 -6.80
C SER A 30 -4.73 42.70 -6.45
N ASP A 31 -5.85 43.16 -7.04
CA ASP A 31 -6.38 44.51 -6.76
C ASP A 31 -7.44 44.54 -5.64
N THR A 32 -7.02 44.99 -4.45
CA THR A 32 -7.86 45.17 -3.25
C THR A 32 -8.47 46.59 -3.13
N SER A 33 -8.42 47.42 -4.17
CA SER A 33 -8.59 48.88 -4.05
C SER A 33 -10.00 49.49 -4.26
N VAL A 34 -11.10 48.79 -3.94
CA VAL A 34 -12.45 49.41 -3.89
C VAL A 34 -13.23 49.15 -2.60
N PHE A 35 -12.68 49.62 -1.47
CA PHE A 35 -13.49 50.04 -0.33
C PHE A 35 -13.58 51.57 -0.30
N MET A 36 -14.77 52.15 -0.43
CA MET A 36 -15.17 53.44 0.16
C MET A 36 -16.71 53.56 0.17
N PRO A 37 -17.31 54.35 1.08
CA PRO A 37 -18.60 53.97 1.64
C PRO A 37 -19.78 54.86 1.22
N GLY A 38 -20.97 54.26 1.16
CA GLY A 38 -22.20 54.92 1.60
C GLY A 38 -23.36 54.97 0.60
N GLY A 39 -24.42 54.23 0.95
CA GLY A 39 -25.79 54.78 0.95
C GLY A 39 -26.62 54.62 -0.33
N ALA A 40 -27.83 54.08 -0.12
CA ALA A 40 -28.94 53.95 -1.06
C ALA A 40 -28.74 52.93 -2.19
N ASP A 41 -29.29 51.74 -1.96
CA ASP A 41 -29.43 50.64 -2.92
C ASP A 41 -30.84 50.68 -3.57
N PRO A 42 -30.91 50.81 -4.90
CA PRO A 42 -32.07 50.40 -5.69
C PRO A 42 -31.69 49.36 -6.74
N TYR A 43 -32.07 48.11 -6.49
CA TYR A 43 -32.17 46.97 -7.41
C TYR A 43 -31.85 47.24 -8.90
N VAL A 44 -30.77 46.61 -9.37
CA VAL A 44 -30.65 46.11 -10.74
C VAL A 44 -30.55 44.59 -10.66
N GLU A 45 -31.48 43.90 -11.31
CA GLU A 45 -31.48 42.43 -11.40
C GLU A 45 -30.23 41.94 -12.15
N LEU A 46 -29.32 41.29 -11.42
CA LEU A 46 -28.40 40.31 -12.02
C LEU A 46 -29.05 38.92 -11.88
N ALA A 47 -29.94 38.62 -12.82
CA ALA A 47 -30.37 37.25 -13.05
C ALA A 47 -29.17 36.46 -13.57
N VAL A 48 -28.65 35.53 -12.76
CA VAL A 48 -27.62 34.56 -13.18
C VAL A 48 -28.31 33.42 -13.92
N ASP A 49 -28.88 33.74 -15.09
CA ASP A 49 -29.30 32.76 -16.09
C ASP A 49 -28.11 32.49 -17.02
N GLY A 50 -27.47 31.32 -16.89
CA GLY A 50 -26.16 31.10 -17.50
C GLY A 50 -25.69 29.65 -17.70
N PHE A 51 -26.53 28.63 -17.46
CA PHE A 51 -26.19 27.24 -17.79
C PHE A 51 -27.14 26.70 -18.86
N SER A 52 -26.70 26.73 -20.12
CA SER A 52 -27.44 26.17 -21.24
C SER A 52 -27.34 24.63 -21.25
N SER A 53 -28.50 23.97 -21.37
CA SER A 53 -28.68 22.51 -21.23
C SER A 53 -28.16 21.67 -22.40
N ALA A 54 -26.96 21.95 -22.92
CA ALA A 54 -26.40 21.32 -24.11
C ALA A 54 -24.98 20.73 -23.92
N ASP A 55 -24.18 21.26 -22.99
CA ASP A 55 -22.74 20.96 -22.88
C ASP A 55 -22.37 20.29 -21.54
N MET A 56 -23.14 19.31 -21.09
CA MET A 56 -22.83 18.51 -19.89
C MET A 56 -23.11 17.02 -20.12
N SER A 57 -22.12 16.29 -20.61
CA SER A 57 -22.05 14.82 -20.53
C SER A 57 -20.79 14.43 -19.76
N LEU A 58 -20.86 14.55 -18.42
CA LEU A 58 -19.84 14.10 -17.50
C LEU A 58 -20.43 12.97 -16.65
N THR A 59 -19.99 11.75 -16.94
CA THR A 59 -20.08 10.61 -16.03
C THR A 59 -18.87 10.67 -15.11
N ASN A 60 -19.04 11.18 -13.89
CA ASN A 60 -18.14 10.90 -12.77
C ASN A 60 -18.71 11.39 -11.44
N SER A 61 -18.24 10.77 -10.37
CA SER A 61 -18.29 11.30 -9.00
C SER A 61 -17.69 12.70 -8.95
N GLY A 62 -18.47 13.67 -8.49
CA GLY A 62 -18.03 15.05 -8.29
C GLY A 62 -18.05 15.41 -6.81
N THR A 63 -16.89 15.76 -6.25
CA THR A 63 -16.79 16.54 -5.02
C THR A 63 -17.21 17.97 -5.30
N VAL A 64 -18.21 18.48 -4.57
CA VAL A 64 -18.54 19.91 -4.59
C VAL A 64 -17.95 20.55 -3.34
N THR A 65 -16.71 21.01 -3.47
CA THR A 65 -16.08 21.87 -2.48
C THR A 65 -16.57 23.31 -2.64
N ASP A 66 -16.90 23.94 -1.50
CA ASP A 66 -17.25 25.37 -1.34
C ASP A 66 -18.66 25.84 -1.75
N ALA A 67 -19.70 25.33 -1.08
CA ALA A 67 -21.03 25.96 -1.00
C ALA A 67 -21.12 26.98 0.17
N ARG A 68 -20.32 28.06 0.13
CA ARG A 68 -20.40 29.14 1.16
C ARG A 68 -21.68 29.96 1.03
N TRP A 69 -22.65 29.68 1.90
CA TRP A 69 -23.92 30.39 1.88
C TRP A 69 -23.84 31.83 2.39
N SER A 70 -24.47 32.76 1.65
CA SER A 70 -24.57 34.18 2.04
C SER A 70 -25.82 34.45 2.91
N ASN A 71 -25.74 35.43 3.81
CA ASN A 71 -26.76 35.70 4.84
C ASN A 71 -28.06 36.38 4.34
N ASP A 72 -28.62 35.99 3.18
CA ASP A 72 -29.92 36.53 2.74
C ASP A 72 -31.11 35.73 3.28
N THR A 73 -31.89 36.37 4.14
CA THR A 73 -33.05 35.81 4.82
C THR A 73 -34.34 35.78 3.99
N THR A 74 -34.30 36.16 2.70
CA THR A 74 -35.51 36.34 1.87
C THR A 74 -35.83 35.23 0.89
N ASN A 75 -34.90 34.31 0.58
CA ASN A 75 -35.18 33.13 -0.26
C ASN A 75 -35.49 31.89 0.58
N LYS A 76 -36.69 31.33 0.39
CA LYS A 76 -37.19 30.18 1.14
C LYS A 76 -36.58 28.87 0.62
N GLY A 77 -35.56 28.37 1.32
CA GLY A 77 -34.98 27.05 1.09
C GLY A 77 -34.31 26.93 -0.26
N PHE A 78 -33.04 27.32 -0.34
CA PHE A 78 -32.21 26.96 -1.49
C PHE A 78 -31.99 25.44 -1.50
N ALA A 79 -32.68 24.77 -2.41
CA ALA A 79 -32.21 23.51 -2.96
C ALA A 79 -31.04 23.86 -3.90
N GLU A 80 -29.81 23.75 -3.40
CA GLU A 80 -28.64 23.63 -4.28
C GLU A 80 -28.67 22.23 -4.89
N ALA A 81 -29.44 22.12 -5.97
CA ALA A 81 -29.44 20.95 -6.82
C ALA A 81 -28.12 20.90 -7.60
N VAL A 82 -27.08 20.35 -6.97
CA VAL A 82 -25.91 19.85 -7.71
C VAL A 82 -26.40 18.67 -8.54
N ASN A 83 -26.69 18.97 -9.80
CA ASN A 83 -27.25 18.01 -10.75
C ASN A 83 -26.13 17.16 -11.34
N SER A 84 -25.68 16.13 -10.61
CA SER A 84 -24.86 15.08 -11.22
C SER A 84 -25.72 14.31 -12.21
N ASN A 85 -25.44 14.46 -13.51
CA ASN A 85 -26.21 13.82 -14.57
C ASN A 85 -26.30 12.31 -14.38
N ALA A 86 -27.52 11.81 -14.21
CA ALA A 86 -27.81 10.39 -14.37
C ALA A 86 -29.29 10.18 -14.68
N THR A 87 -29.63 10.15 -15.96
CA THR A 87 -30.93 9.69 -16.43
C THR A 87 -30.99 8.16 -16.37
N ALA A 88 -31.33 7.59 -15.21
CA ALA A 88 -31.72 6.18 -15.13
C ALA A 88 -33.12 6.00 -15.70
N LEU A 89 -33.39 4.89 -16.38
CA LEU A 89 -34.73 4.57 -16.89
C LEU A 89 -35.43 3.62 -15.93
N VAL A 90 -36.59 4.01 -15.41
CA VAL A 90 -37.31 3.15 -14.46
C VAL A 90 -37.71 1.81 -15.09
N ALA A 91 -37.43 0.73 -14.39
CA ALA A 91 -37.84 -0.64 -14.70
C ALA A 91 -38.64 -1.23 -13.53
N ALA A 92 -39.59 -2.13 -13.83
CA ALA A 92 -40.32 -2.86 -12.79
C ALA A 92 -39.37 -3.79 -12.03
N GLY A 93 -39.36 -3.70 -10.69
CA GLY A 93 -38.41 -4.42 -9.84
C GLY A 93 -37.01 -3.78 -9.73
N GLY A 94 -36.74 -2.66 -10.42
CA GLY A 94 -35.46 -1.96 -10.31
C GLY A 94 -35.31 -1.23 -8.97
N ALA A 95 -34.09 -1.17 -8.45
CA ALA A 95 -33.75 -0.40 -7.26
C ALA A 95 -32.85 0.79 -7.66
N TYR A 96 -33.19 1.96 -7.15
CA TYR A 96 -32.55 3.22 -7.50
C TYR A 96 -32.12 3.90 -6.23
N SER A 97 -30.82 4.17 -6.07
CA SER A 97 -30.27 4.73 -4.85
C SER A 97 -29.63 6.09 -5.12
N SER A 98 -29.89 7.05 -4.25
CA SER A 98 -29.14 8.29 -4.14
C SER A 98 -28.43 8.28 -2.79
N SER A 99 -27.16 8.65 -2.73
CA SER A 99 -26.42 8.77 -1.47
C SER A 99 -25.76 10.14 -1.39
N ILE A 100 -25.80 10.74 -0.20
CA ILE A 100 -25.07 11.95 0.14
C ILE A 100 -24.14 11.67 1.32
N ASP A 101 -22.89 12.08 1.20
CA ASP A 101 -21.91 12.10 2.27
C ASP A 101 -21.79 13.50 2.84
N PHE A 102 -21.88 13.63 4.15
CA PHE A 102 -21.96 14.92 4.81
C PHE A 102 -21.43 14.90 6.24
N LEU A 103 -21.10 16.09 6.73
CA LEU A 103 -20.86 16.41 8.12
C LEU A 103 -21.59 17.71 8.46
N PHE A 104 -21.94 17.92 9.74
CA PHE A 104 -22.65 19.14 10.15
C PHE A 104 -22.24 19.65 11.53
N GLY A 105 -22.14 20.97 11.66
CA GLY A 105 -21.91 21.66 12.94
C GLY A 105 -23.19 22.15 13.61
N LEU A 106 -23.28 22.04 14.94
CA LEU A 106 -24.35 22.60 15.76
C LEU A 106 -23.92 23.91 16.42
N THR A 107 -24.91 24.66 16.92
CA THR A 107 -24.72 25.70 17.94
C THR A 107 -25.60 25.39 19.14
N ALA A 108 -25.25 25.95 20.31
CA ALA A 108 -25.83 25.58 21.62
C ALA A 108 -27.36 25.72 21.78
N ASN A 109 -28.09 26.27 20.80
CA ASN A 109 -29.56 26.37 20.80
C ASN A 109 -30.21 25.91 19.47
N GLY A 110 -29.50 25.12 18.64
CA GLY A 110 -29.97 24.73 17.31
C GLY A 110 -30.92 23.53 17.29
N ASN A 111 -32.02 23.64 16.54
CA ASN A 111 -32.99 22.56 16.29
C ASN A 111 -32.50 21.47 15.30
N GLY A 112 -31.18 21.25 15.22
CA GLY A 112 -30.54 20.17 14.46
C GLY A 112 -30.57 20.26 12.92
N PRO A 113 -29.82 19.37 12.25
CA PRO A 113 -29.73 19.32 10.80
C PRO A 113 -31.07 18.92 10.17
N VAL A 114 -31.24 19.36 8.92
CA VAL A 114 -32.24 18.86 8.00
C VAL A 114 -31.46 18.54 6.73
N ILE A 115 -31.01 17.30 6.59
CA ILE A 115 -30.17 16.84 5.48
C ILE A 115 -30.90 15.72 4.76
N GLN A 116 -30.93 15.79 3.43
CA GLN A 116 -31.85 15.05 2.59
C GLN A 116 -31.11 14.44 1.40
N SER A 117 -31.36 13.16 1.14
CA SER A 117 -31.10 12.50 -0.14
C SER A 117 -32.45 12.10 -0.74
N GLY A 118 -32.60 12.17 -2.06
CA GLY A 118 -33.88 11.92 -2.69
C GLY A 118 -33.83 11.67 -4.20
N LEU A 119 -34.99 11.29 -4.71
CA LEU A 119 -35.21 10.76 -6.05
C LEU A 119 -36.47 11.39 -6.65
N PHE A 120 -36.43 11.78 -7.94
CA PHE A 120 -37.50 12.57 -8.58
C PHE A 120 -37.74 12.25 -10.06
N ASP A 121 -39.00 12.36 -10.49
CA ASP A 121 -39.52 11.93 -11.81
C ASP A 121 -39.40 13.00 -12.94
N GLY A 122 -38.32 13.79 -12.94
CA GLY A 122 -38.07 14.81 -13.97
C GLY A 122 -37.57 16.14 -13.43
N ALA A 123 -37.60 17.17 -14.28
CA ALA A 123 -37.00 18.48 -13.99
C ALA A 123 -37.51 19.10 -12.66
N ILE A 124 -36.55 19.51 -11.83
CA ILE A 124 -36.62 19.73 -10.37
C ILE A 124 -37.71 20.72 -9.90
N ALA A 125 -38.27 21.54 -10.79
CA ALA A 125 -39.29 22.52 -10.46
C ALA A 125 -40.76 22.01 -10.52
N SER A 126 -41.01 20.78 -11.01
CA SER A 126 -42.39 20.28 -11.17
C SER A 126 -42.59 18.76 -11.01
N SER A 127 -41.56 18.02 -10.60
CA SER A 127 -41.61 16.56 -10.39
C SER A 127 -42.18 16.15 -9.02
N ASP A 128 -42.71 14.93 -8.95
CA ASP A 128 -42.92 14.24 -7.67
C ASP A 128 -41.54 13.79 -7.17
N GLY A 129 -41.14 14.29 -5.99
CA GLY A 129 -39.85 13.98 -5.36
C GLY A 129 -40.03 13.29 -4.01
N LEU A 130 -39.34 12.16 -3.82
CA LEU A 130 -39.26 11.44 -2.55
C LEU A 130 -37.86 11.58 -1.96
N ALA A 131 -37.77 12.06 -0.72
CA ALA A 131 -36.49 12.21 -0.03
C ALA A 131 -36.52 11.59 1.37
N MET A 132 -35.50 10.82 1.71
CA MET A 132 -35.22 10.52 3.12
C MET A 132 -34.53 11.71 3.75
N THR A 133 -34.96 12.08 4.95
CA THR A 133 -34.46 13.24 5.69
C THR A 133 -33.94 12.83 7.06
N LEU A 134 -32.69 13.15 7.38
CA LEU A 134 -32.21 13.18 8.75
C LEU A 134 -32.76 14.42 9.46
N VAL A 135 -33.45 14.23 10.60
CA VAL A 135 -33.99 15.30 11.46
C VAL A 135 -33.67 15.06 12.93
N ARG A 136 -33.46 16.15 13.68
CA ARG A 136 -33.45 16.16 15.15
C ARG A 136 -34.89 16.19 15.70
N GLY A 137 -35.11 15.64 16.89
CA GLY A 137 -36.43 15.40 17.47
C GLY A 137 -37.16 16.67 17.92
N ASP A 138 -38.40 16.85 17.47
CA ASP A 138 -39.26 18.01 17.77
C ASP A 138 -39.61 18.18 19.28
N SER A 139 -39.37 17.15 20.11
CA SER A 139 -39.75 17.11 21.53
C SER A 139 -38.65 16.65 22.50
N ASP A 140 -37.54 16.13 21.97
CA ASP A 140 -36.34 15.77 22.72
C ASP A 140 -35.16 16.13 21.80
N PRO A 141 -34.35 17.15 22.16
CA PRO A 141 -33.24 17.57 21.31
C PRO A 141 -32.18 16.48 21.19
N ASN A 142 -32.01 15.58 22.16
CA ASN A 142 -30.85 14.68 22.19
C ASN A 142 -31.02 13.43 21.28
N VAL A 143 -31.97 13.50 20.35
CA VAL A 143 -32.53 12.37 19.63
C VAL A 143 -32.74 12.71 18.15
N TYR A 144 -32.36 11.79 17.28
CA TYR A 144 -32.39 11.92 15.82
C TYR A 144 -33.21 10.81 15.17
N ARG A 145 -33.71 11.08 13.96
CA ARG A 145 -34.57 10.17 13.17
C ARG A 145 -34.39 10.36 11.68
N LEU A 146 -34.62 9.29 10.92
CA LEU A 146 -34.92 9.39 9.49
C LEU A 146 -36.43 9.61 9.27
N ARG A 147 -36.80 10.45 8.30
CA ARG A 147 -38.19 10.79 7.95
C ARG A 147 -38.35 10.83 6.44
N LEU A 148 -39.34 10.12 5.89
CA LEU A 148 -39.68 10.22 4.47
C LEU A 148 -40.51 11.49 4.22
N GLN A 149 -40.13 12.28 3.21
CA GLN A 149 -40.80 13.53 2.83
C GLN A 149 -41.11 13.57 1.33
N THR A 150 -42.16 14.31 0.96
CA THR A 150 -42.39 14.74 -0.42
C THR A 150 -41.87 16.16 -0.65
N ASN A 151 -41.37 16.38 -1.85
CA ASN A 151 -41.06 17.70 -2.44
C ASN A 151 -40.31 18.63 -1.46
N TRP A 152 -39.24 18.09 -0.84
CA TRP A 152 -38.28 18.80 0.01
C TRP A 152 -38.87 19.58 1.22
N GLY A 153 -39.99 19.13 1.79
CA GLY A 153 -40.46 19.72 3.05
C GLY A 153 -41.81 19.27 3.60
N ASN A 154 -42.64 18.57 2.82
CA ASN A 154 -43.92 18.06 3.31
C ASN A 154 -43.75 16.64 3.87
N THR A 155 -44.30 16.38 5.06
CA THR A 155 -44.30 15.01 5.62
C THR A 155 -45.19 14.13 4.74
N TYR A 156 -44.66 13.00 4.28
CA TYR A 156 -45.39 12.09 3.40
C TYR A 156 -46.71 11.65 4.08
N PRO A 157 -47.90 11.81 3.45
CA PRO A 157 -49.16 11.38 4.04
C PRO A 157 -49.33 9.86 3.90
N THR A 158 -49.70 9.17 4.98
CA THR A 158 -49.96 7.72 4.94
C THR A 158 -51.15 7.39 4.05
N ILE A 159 -51.01 6.35 3.21
CA ILE A 159 -52.15 5.55 2.77
C ILE A 159 -52.86 5.01 4.04
N ASP A 160 -54.19 4.99 4.04
CA ASP A 160 -55.05 4.57 5.17
C ASP A 160 -55.09 5.45 6.44
N GLY A 161 -54.80 6.75 6.32
CA GLY A 161 -55.42 7.78 7.18
C GLY A 161 -54.99 7.83 8.66
N ALA A 162 -53.78 7.38 8.98
CA ALA A 162 -53.17 7.60 10.29
C ALA A 162 -52.65 9.06 10.45
N PRO A 163 -52.54 9.59 11.68
CA PRO A 163 -51.96 10.91 11.90
C PRO A 163 -50.46 10.96 11.56
N SER A 164 -49.97 12.15 11.18
CA SER A 164 -48.63 12.42 10.64
C SER A 164 -47.42 12.13 11.56
N SER A 165 -47.63 11.55 12.73
CA SER A 165 -46.60 11.22 13.71
C SER A 165 -45.88 9.88 13.47
N PHE A 166 -46.21 9.14 12.40
CA PHE A 166 -45.78 7.75 12.20
C PHE A 166 -44.74 7.50 11.08
N ASN A 167 -44.44 8.48 10.22
CA ASN A 167 -43.55 8.26 9.07
C ASN A 167 -42.06 8.56 9.37
N GLN A 168 -41.54 7.95 10.44
CA GLN A 168 -40.17 8.18 10.94
C GLN A 168 -39.53 6.89 11.48
N SER A 169 -38.20 6.83 11.47
CA SER A 169 -37.42 5.76 12.12
C SER A 169 -37.67 5.70 13.63
N ILE A 170 -37.23 4.59 14.24
CA ILE A 170 -37.00 4.56 15.69
C ILE A 170 -36.01 5.69 16.04
N PRO A 171 -36.26 6.46 17.12
CA PRO A 171 -35.32 7.46 17.62
C PRO A 171 -33.97 6.85 18.03
N PHE A 172 -32.87 7.48 17.63
CA PHE A 172 -31.51 7.13 18.03
C PHE A 172 -30.80 8.33 18.68
N ASN A 173 -29.77 8.08 19.49
CA ASN A 173 -29.08 9.12 20.26
C ASN A 173 -28.09 9.89 19.38
N GLU A 174 -27.91 11.17 19.66
CA GLU A 174 -26.95 12.03 18.94
C GLU A 174 -25.49 11.61 19.11
N SER A 175 -25.13 10.91 20.20
CA SER A 175 -23.78 10.36 20.38
C SER A 175 -23.37 9.33 19.33
N LEU A 176 -24.32 8.71 18.63
CA LEU A 176 -24.04 7.78 17.53
C LEU A 176 -23.63 8.51 16.23
N LEU A 177 -23.80 9.83 16.19
CA LEU A 177 -23.41 10.72 15.09
C LEU A 177 -22.06 11.41 15.36
N GLY A 178 -21.28 10.95 16.34
CA GLY A 178 -20.03 11.60 16.79
C GLY A 178 -20.23 12.75 17.79
N LEU A 179 -21.46 13.21 18.03
CA LEU A 179 -21.73 14.40 18.85
C LEU A 179 -21.53 14.13 20.35
N ASN A 180 -20.37 14.53 20.88
CA ASN A 180 -19.97 14.30 22.27
C ASN A 180 -20.34 15.44 23.24
N TYR A 181 -20.77 15.08 24.45
CA TYR A 181 -21.00 16.02 25.55
C TYR A 181 -19.94 15.86 26.62
N ASN A 182 -18.95 16.76 26.64
CA ASN A 182 -17.97 16.78 27.72
C ASN A 182 -18.62 17.17 29.05
N SER A 183 -18.19 16.52 30.13
CA SER A 183 -18.75 16.69 31.49
C SER A 183 -18.57 18.10 32.09
N GLY A 184 -17.80 18.96 31.42
CA GLY A 184 -17.64 20.39 31.72
C GLY A 184 -18.68 21.33 31.08
N GLY A 185 -19.56 20.84 30.20
CA GLY A 185 -20.65 21.63 29.60
C GLY A 185 -20.32 22.39 28.31
N THR A 186 -19.11 22.23 27.76
CA THR A 186 -18.82 22.51 26.34
C THR A 186 -19.26 21.32 25.50
N GLN A 187 -20.10 21.58 24.50
CA GLN A 187 -20.49 20.59 23.50
C GLN A 187 -19.36 20.42 22.49
N ASP A 188 -19.09 19.19 22.09
CA ASP A 188 -18.53 18.94 20.78
C ASP A 188 -19.64 19.24 19.75
N LEU A 189 -19.30 20.02 18.73
CA LEU A 189 -20.30 20.63 17.86
C LEU A 189 -20.35 19.99 16.47
N LEU A 190 -19.38 19.17 16.09
CA LEU A 190 -19.30 18.54 14.77
C LEU A 190 -19.78 17.08 14.81
N SER A 191 -20.43 16.62 13.75
CA SER A 191 -20.71 15.20 13.56
C SER A 191 -19.52 14.45 12.98
N ASP A 192 -19.50 13.13 13.16
CA ASP A 192 -18.73 12.21 12.31
C ASP A 192 -19.07 12.41 10.82
N GLN A 193 -18.30 11.79 9.92
CA GLN A 193 -18.65 11.72 8.52
C GLN A 193 -19.79 10.70 8.32
N LEU A 194 -20.92 11.15 7.79
CA LEU A 194 -22.14 10.35 7.66
C LEU A 194 -22.55 10.20 6.18
N ARG A 195 -23.04 9.03 5.81
CA ARG A 195 -23.71 8.75 4.53
C ARG A 195 -25.20 8.56 4.76
N LEU A 196 -26.03 9.32 4.06
CA LEU A 196 -27.48 9.07 3.96
C LEU A 196 -27.81 8.58 2.56
N THR A 197 -28.16 7.30 2.46
CA THR A 197 -28.63 6.66 1.24
C THR A 197 -30.15 6.56 1.23
N THR A 198 -30.78 7.00 0.15
CA THR A 198 -32.22 6.82 -0.15
C THR A 198 -32.37 5.92 -1.35
N THR A 199 -32.94 4.73 -1.15
CA THR A 199 -33.25 3.77 -2.20
C THR A 199 -34.75 3.71 -2.44
N LEU A 200 -35.18 3.90 -3.69
CA LEU A 200 -36.53 3.59 -4.17
C LEU A 200 -36.50 2.29 -4.97
N THR A 201 -37.30 1.30 -4.56
CA THR A 201 -37.47 0.04 -5.27
C THR A 201 -38.84 0.01 -5.95
N ALA A 202 -38.87 -0.18 -7.27
CA ALA A 202 -40.09 -0.19 -8.05
C ALA A 202 -40.85 -1.51 -7.90
N GLY A 203 -42.12 -1.44 -7.52
CA GLY A 203 -43.04 -2.58 -7.53
C GLY A 203 -43.34 -3.10 -8.93
N ALA A 204 -44.02 -4.23 -9.02
CA ALA A 204 -44.30 -4.94 -10.28
C ALA A 204 -45.14 -4.15 -11.29
N ASP A 205 -45.79 -3.06 -10.88
CA ASP A 205 -46.61 -2.18 -11.72
C ASP A 205 -46.04 -0.75 -11.90
N THR A 206 -44.88 -0.43 -11.32
CA THR A 206 -44.26 0.92 -11.27
C THR A 206 -45.14 2.03 -10.68
N SER A 207 -46.29 1.69 -10.08
CA SER A 207 -47.22 2.61 -9.40
C SER A 207 -47.24 2.41 -7.88
N SER A 208 -46.65 1.31 -7.42
CA SER A 208 -46.29 1.00 -6.05
C SER A 208 -44.77 0.96 -5.94
N TRP A 209 -44.21 1.57 -4.89
CA TRP A 209 -42.76 1.62 -4.64
C TRP A 209 -42.49 1.37 -3.16
N ASP A 210 -41.29 0.88 -2.84
CA ASP A 210 -40.81 0.81 -1.47
C ASP A 210 -39.61 1.77 -1.31
N ALA A 211 -39.66 2.63 -0.29
CA ALA A 211 -38.63 3.63 -0.02
C ALA A 211 -37.83 3.27 1.23
N THR A 212 -36.55 2.95 1.08
CA THR A 212 -35.62 2.66 2.18
C THR A 212 -34.61 3.78 2.33
N GLY A 213 -34.43 4.24 3.57
CA GLY A 213 -33.39 5.18 3.95
C GLY A 213 -32.41 4.54 4.91
N VAL A 214 -31.12 4.63 4.62
CA VAL A 214 -30.03 4.09 5.43
C VAL A 214 -29.11 5.24 5.83
N LEU A 215 -28.84 5.37 7.13
CA LEU A 215 -27.83 6.28 7.67
C LEU A 215 -26.65 5.45 8.18
N THR A 216 -25.50 5.67 7.58
CA THR A 216 -24.24 5.01 7.93
C THR A 216 -23.27 6.04 8.47
N ASN A 217 -22.59 5.72 9.57
CA ASN A 217 -21.44 6.44 10.05
C ASN A 217 -20.21 5.89 9.34
N LEU A 218 -19.61 6.70 8.46
CA LEU A 218 -18.45 6.28 7.65
C LEU A 218 -17.19 6.19 8.53
N SER A 219 -17.04 7.10 9.50
CA SER A 219 -15.91 7.15 10.44
C SER A 219 -15.80 5.89 11.32
N THR A 220 -16.91 5.19 11.58
CA THR A 220 -16.95 3.91 12.32
C THR A 220 -17.35 2.71 11.46
N ASN A 221 -17.67 2.92 10.19
CA ASN A 221 -18.28 1.94 9.28
C ASN A 221 -19.52 1.21 9.86
N THR A 222 -20.38 1.92 10.61
CA THR A 222 -21.57 1.34 11.25
C THR A 222 -22.88 1.87 10.67
N GLN A 223 -23.85 0.98 10.43
CA GLN A 223 -25.21 1.39 10.07
C GLN A 223 -25.96 1.88 11.32
N LEU A 224 -26.16 3.19 11.43
CA LEU A 224 -26.79 3.82 12.59
C LEU A 224 -28.31 3.66 12.61
N ALA A 225 -28.94 3.81 11.45
CA ALA A 225 -30.39 3.76 11.32
C ALA A 225 -30.83 3.31 9.93
N THR A 226 -31.88 2.50 9.89
CA THR A 226 -32.59 2.13 8.65
C THR A 226 -34.08 2.42 8.83
N TYR A 227 -34.72 2.93 7.78
CA TYR A 227 -36.15 3.17 7.76
C TYR A 227 -36.76 2.88 6.39
N THR A 228 -37.66 1.91 6.34
CA THR A 228 -38.35 1.50 5.11
C THR A 228 -39.84 1.84 5.18
N VAL A 229 -40.37 2.41 4.10
CA VAL A 229 -41.80 2.69 3.90
C VAL A 229 -42.26 1.95 2.65
N ASN A 230 -43.15 0.98 2.84
CA ASN A 230 -43.66 0.16 1.73
C ASN A 230 -44.89 0.79 1.07
N ASN A 231 -45.11 0.51 -0.21
CA ASN A 231 -46.23 1.00 -1.02
C ASN A 231 -46.35 2.54 -1.06
N VAL A 232 -45.23 3.26 -1.15
CA VAL A 232 -45.25 4.70 -1.42
C VAL A 232 -45.71 4.95 -2.86
N SER A 233 -46.56 5.96 -3.03
CA SER A 233 -46.94 6.49 -4.33
C SER A 233 -45.82 7.40 -4.84
N PHE A 234 -45.27 7.07 -6.00
CA PHE A 234 -44.24 7.80 -6.72
C PHE A 234 -44.48 7.62 -8.21
N ASN A 235 -44.66 8.71 -8.95
CA ASN A 235 -45.26 8.69 -10.30
C ASN A 235 -44.24 8.50 -11.44
N ALA A 236 -43.29 7.58 -11.26
CA ALA A 236 -42.28 7.28 -12.28
C ALA A 236 -42.63 5.97 -13.03
N PRO A 237 -43.43 6.00 -14.11
CA PRO A 237 -43.77 4.79 -14.87
C PRO A 237 -42.53 4.20 -15.57
N ALA A 238 -42.58 2.91 -15.91
CA ALA A 238 -41.49 2.25 -16.64
C ALA A 238 -41.06 3.03 -17.90
N GLY A 239 -39.76 3.29 -18.04
CA GLY A 239 -39.16 4.12 -19.09
C GLY A 239 -39.18 5.63 -18.85
N SER A 240 -39.65 6.10 -17.68
CA SER A 240 -39.43 7.48 -17.23
C SER A 240 -37.99 7.67 -16.75
N SER A 241 -37.48 8.89 -16.86
CA SER A 241 -36.17 9.26 -16.32
C SER A 241 -36.29 9.55 -14.83
N LEU A 242 -35.52 8.80 -14.03
CA LEU A 242 -35.29 9.09 -12.62
C LEU A 242 -33.99 9.88 -12.47
N PHE A 243 -33.95 10.75 -11.47
CA PHE A 243 -32.79 11.57 -11.12
C PHE A 243 -32.57 11.51 -9.61
N GLY A 244 -31.31 11.42 -9.19
CA GLY A 244 -30.90 11.62 -7.80
C GLY A 244 -30.66 13.09 -7.47
N GLY A 245 -30.79 13.44 -6.20
CA GLY A 245 -30.31 14.72 -5.69
C GLY A 245 -30.37 14.80 -4.17
N PHE A 246 -29.97 15.94 -3.65
CA PHE A 246 -29.93 16.19 -2.22
C PHE A 246 -30.46 17.59 -1.88
N GLY A 247 -30.59 17.85 -0.58
CA GLY A 247 -30.99 19.15 -0.09
C GLY A 247 -30.61 19.33 1.37
N THR A 248 -30.39 20.59 1.76
CA THR A 248 -30.27 20.94 3.18
C THR A 248 -31.31 22.00 3.53
N GLY A 249 -32.22 21.68 4.44
CA GLY A 249 -33.42 22.47 4.68
C GLY A 249 -33.22 23.67 5.60
N GLN A 250 -33.94 24.77 5.32
CA GLN A 250 -34.37 25.74 6.32
C GLN A 250 -35.90 25.73 6.43
N SER A 251 -36.42 24.97 7.41
CA SER A 251 -37.72 25.27 7.99
C SER A 251 -37.58 26.48 8.93
N GLY A 252 -38.59 27.36 9.00
CA GLY A 252 -38.51 28.74 9.54
C GLY A 252 -38.28 28.92 11.05
N ALA A 253 -37.62 27.97 11.72
CA ALA A 253 -37.24 28.00 13.13
C ALA A 253 -35.85 27.38 13.42
N HIS A 254 -35.09 26.92 12.42
CA HIS A 254 -33.91 26.06 12.60
C HIS A 254 -32.58 26.79 12.33
N ILE A 255 -32.40 27.98 12.93
CA ILE A 255 -31.31 28.93 12.65
C ILE A 255 -29.96 28.60 13.35
N GLY A 256 -29.80 27.38 13.87
CA GLY A 256 -28.71 27.04 14.81
C GLY A 256 -27.82 25.87 14.41
N VAL A 257 -27.77 25.54 13.11
CA VAL A 257 -26.79 24.61 12.52
C VAL A 257 -25.85 25.45 11.67
N THR A 258 -24.56 25.41 11.97
CA THR A 258 -23.48 26.14 11.26
C THR A 258 -22.59 25.12 10.57
N ASN A 259 -22.12 25.42 9.36
CA ASN A 259 -21.25 24.54 8.57
C ASN A 259 -21.90 23.17 8.30
N ARG A 260 -22.67 23.09 7.21
CA ARG A 260 -23.05 21.82 6.59
C ARG A 260 -22.13 21.62 5.41
N GLU A 261 -21.34 20.56 5.41
CA GLU A 261 -20.46 20.25 4.30
C GLU A 261 -20.88 18.93 3.67
N ILE A 262 -20.77 18.87 2.33
CA ILE A 262 -21.19 17.74 1.51
C ILE A 262 -19.92 17.21 0.86
N SER A 263 -19.40 16.11 1.41
CA SER A 263 -18.13 15.53 0.98
C SER A 263 -18.27 14.66 -0.28
N GLY A 264 -19.49 14.26 -0.64
CA GLY A 264 -19.74 13.48 -1.85
C GLY A 264 -21.20 13.27 -2.15
N PHE A 265 -21.50 12.99 -3.43
CA PHE A 265 -22.81 12.57 -3.88
C PHE A 265 -22.68 11.44 -4.90
N THR A 266 -23.49 10.40 -4.77
CA THR A 266 -23.62 9.34 -5.76
C THR A 266 -25.10 9.06 -6.07
N PHE A 267 -25.38 8.69 -7.30
CA PHE A 267 -26.66 8.11 -7.70
C PHE A 267 -26.39 6.84 -8.49
N ASN A 268 -26.77 5.72 -7.90
CA ASN A 268 -26.57 4.39 -8.44
C ASN A 268 -27.92 3.76 -8.71
N GLU A 269 -28.20 3.47 -9.97
CA GLU A 269 -29.15 2.41 -10.29
C GLU A 269 -28.47 1.08 -9.91
N GLU A 270 -29.01 0.42 -8.89
CA GLU A 270 -28.86 -1.02 -8.69
C GLU A 270 -29.65 -1.69 -9.81
N SER A 271 -29.07 -1.65 -11.00
CA SER A 271 -29.68 -2.19 -12.21
C SER A 271 -29.98 -3.66 -11.91
N PRO A 272 -31.24 -4.09 -12.05
CA PRO A 272 -31.65 -5.40 -11.60
C PRO A 272 -30.78 -6.45 -12.29
N LEU A 273 -30.26 -7.42 -11.53
CA LEU A 273 -29.32 -8.45 -11.98
C LEU A 273 -29.97 -9.32 -13.06
N THR A 274 -29.94 -8.82 -14.29
CA THR A 274 -30.75 -9.31 -15.41
C THR A 274 -29.90 -9.49 -16.67
N PRO A 275 -30.32 -10.38 -17.60
CA PRO A 275 -29.65 -10.53 -18.89
C PRO A 275 -29.60 -9.25 -19.73
N ALA A 276 -30.52 -8.30 -19.51
CA ALA A 276 -30.53 -6.99 -20.16
C ALA A 276 -29.37 -6.13 -19.64
N THR A 277 -29.32 -5.87 -18.33
CA THR A 277 -28.22 -5.17 -17.65
C THR A 277 -26.85 -5.79 -17.97
N TRP A 278 -26.75 -7.12 -17.97
CA TRP A 278 -25.53 -7.82 -18.36
C TRP A 278 -25.09 -7.51 -19.80
N THR A 279 -26.06 -7.46 -20.73
CA THR A 279 -25.80 -7.10 -22.13
C THR A 279 -25.37 -5.64 -22.26
N ASP A 280 -25.98 -4.73 -21.49
CA ASP A 280 -25.65 -3.31 -21.52
C ASP A 280 -24.24 -3.04 -20.98
N LEU A 281 -23.88 -3.62 -19.83
CA LEU A 281 -22.52 -3.54 -19.26
C LEU A 281 -21.46 -4.10 -20.23
N LYS A 282 -21.77 -5.19 -20.95
CA LYS A 282 -20.87 -5.72 -22.00
C LYS A 282 -20.69 -4.78 -23.18
N ASN A 283 -21.75 -4.10 -23.60
CA ASN A 283 -21.69 -3.11 -24.68
C ASN A 283 -20.88 -1.87 -24.23
N GLU A 284 -21.09 -1.42 -22.99
CA GLU A 284 -20.38 -0.28 -22.39
C GLU A 284 -18.90 -0.58 -22.19
N LEU A 285 -18.54 -1.72 -21.58
CA LEU A 285 -17.14 -2.14 -21.46
C LEU A 285 -16.47 -2.26 -22.84
N THR A 286 -17.19 -2.77 -23.85
CA THR A 286 -16.67 -2.80 -25.23
C THR A 286 -16.43 -1.39 -25.79
N LEU A 287 -17.32 -0.42 -25.51
CA LEU A 287 -17.12 0.98 -25.93
C LEU A 287 -15.90 1.59 -25.24
N VAL A 288 -15.79 1.45 -23.91
CA VAL A 288 -14.68 1.97 -23.10
C VAL A 288 -13.34 1.38 -23.54
N LYS A 289 -13.26 0.06 -23.80
CA LYS A 289 -12.04 -0.59 -24.34
C LYS A 289 -11.61 -0.01 -25.69
N ASN A 290 -12.56 0.28 -26.58
CA ASN A 290 -12.28 0.92 -27.87
C ASN A 290 -11.84 2.38 -27.70
N GLN A 291 -12.44 3.13 -26.78
CA GLN A 291 -12.06 4.52 -26.46
C GLN A 291 -10.66 4.57 -25.85
N LEU A 292 -10.35 3.69 -24.89
CA LEU A 292 -9.02 3.58 -24.28
C LEU A 292 -7.94 3.26 -25.32
N ALA A 293 -8.17 2.27 -26.20
CA ALA A 293 -7.25 1.95 -27.29
C ALA A 293 -7.04 3.13 -28.28
N SER A 294 -8.10 3.89 -28.57
CA SER A 294 -8.01 5.10 -29.39
C SER A 294 -7.20 6.20 -28.68
N LYS A 295 -7.43 6.42 -27.38
CA LYS A 295 -6.76 7.43 -26.55
C LYS A 295 -5.27 7.09 -26.34
N MET A 296 -4.94 5.80 -26.17
CA MET A 296 -3.56 5.30 -26.16
C MET A 296 -2.86 5.57 -27.50
N THR A 297 -3.54 5.36 -28.63
CA THR A 297 -2.98 5.64 -29.97
C THR A 297 -2.72 7.14 -30.17
N GLU A 298 -3.60 8.00 -29.66
CA GLU A 298 -3.45 9.46 -29.67
C GLU A 298 -2.25 9.92 -28.83
N ALA A 299 -2.15 9.44 -27.58
CA ALA A 299 -1.03 9.71 -26.67
C ALA A 299 0.33 9.28 -27.27
N GLN A 300 0.40 8.05 -27.81
CA GLN A 300 1.60 7.56 -28.51
C GLN A 300 1.96 8.43 -29.73
N GLY A 301 0.96 8.96 -30.44
CA GLY A 301 1.14 9.84 -31.60
C GLY A 301 1.86 11.16 -31.29
N VAL A 302 1.85 11.60 -30.03
CA VAL A 302 2.58 12.78 -29.53
C VAL A 302 3.74 12.44 -28.60
N GLY A 303 4.05 11.15 -28.39
CA GLY A 303 5.18 10.69 -27.59
C GLY A 303 4.90 10.49 -26.09
N ILE A 304 3.64 10.57 -25.66
CA ILE A 304 3.24 10.26 -24.27
C ILE A 304 3.27 8.73 -24.08
N SER A 305 3.81 8.28 -22.95
CA SER A 305 3.90 6.85 -22.62
C SER A 305 2.55 6.29 -22.19
N THR A 306 2.16 5.15 -22.76
CA THR A 306 0.90 4.47 -22.42
C THR A 306 1.08 3.30 -21.45
N GLY A 307 2.24 3.17 -20.80
CA GLY A 307 2.55 2.02 -19.94
C GLY A 307 1.57 1.81 -18.78
N TYR A 308 1.08 2.90 -18.17
CA TYR A 308 0.05 2.86 -17.13
C TYR A 308 -1.32 2.43 -17.68
N ALA A 309 -1.75 3.04 -18.79
CA ALA A 309 -3.00 2.69 -19.46
C ALA A 309 -3.01 1.26 -20.04
N ARG A 310 -1.83 0.70 -20.34
CA ARG A 310 -1.66 -0.67 -20.79
C ARG A 310 -1.96 -1.69 -19.70
N VAL A 311 -1.59 -1.42 -18.44
CA VAL A 311 -2.04 -2.24 -17.29
C VAL A 311 -3.56 -2.30 -17.26
N SER A 312 -4.21 -1.13 -17.30
CA SER A 312 -5.67 -1.01 -17.30
C SER A 312 -6.30 -1.78 -18.46
N GLN A 313 -5.77 -1.65 -19.68
CA GLN A 313 -6.23 -2.43 -20.83
C GLN A 313 -6.17 -3.94 -20.57
N VAL A 314 -5.05 -4.46 -20.04
CA VAL A 314 -4.91 -5.89 -19.72
C VAL A 314 -5.92 -6.33 -18.65
N VAL A 315 -6.16 -5.52 -17.61
CA VAL A 315 -7.20 -5.80 -16.61
C VAL A 315 -8.59 -5.85 -17.26
N LEU A 316 -8.94 -4.86 -18.09
CA LEU A 316 -10.21 -4.85 -18.82
C LEU A 316 -10.35 -6.05 -19.78
N ASP A 317 -9.26 -6.54 -20.37
CA ASP A 317 -9.26 -7.75 -21.20
C ASP A 317 -9.49 -9.02 -20.37
N ARG A 318 -8.82 -9.16 -19.22
CA ARG A 318 -9.00 -10.30 -18.30
C ARG A 318 -10.40 -10.35 -17.70
N PHE A 319 -10.89 -9.24 -17.15
CA PHE A 319 -12.22 -9.21 -16.53
C PHE A 319 -13.39 -9.26 -17.52
N THR A 320 -13.16 -9.01 -18.82
CA THR A 320 -14.15 -9.37 -19.87
C THR A 320 -14.39 -10.89 -19.92
N VAL A 321 -13.37 -11.70 -19.63
CA VAL A 321 -13.45 -13.17 -19.59
C VAL A 321 -13.93 -13.62 -18.21
N TYR A 322 -13.31 -13.14 -17.14
CA TYR A 322 -13.57 -13.58 -15.77
C TYR A 322 -15.01 -13.32 -15.32
N ALA A 323 -15.53 -12.10 -15.53
CA ALA A 323 -16.91 -11.78 -15.19
C ALA A 323 -17.92 -12.56 -16.06
N GLN A 324 -17.55 -12.93 -17.30
CA GLN A 324 -18.40 -13.77 -18.14
C GLN A 324 -18.40 -15.22 -17.68
N TYR A 325 -17.27 -15.75 -17.20
CA TYR A 325 -17.22 -17.07 -16.57
C TYR A 325 -18.12 -17.10 -15.32
N ASP A 326 -18.00 -16.11 -14.45
CA ASP A 326 -18.78 -16.07 -13.19
C ASP A 326 -20.28 -15.88 -13.44
N TYR A 327 -20.65 -15.05 -14.42
CA TYR A 327 -22.04 -14.89 -14.87
C TYR A 327 -22.64 -16.19 -15.42
N ASP A 328 -21.85 -17.00 -16.13
CA ASP A 328 -22.30 -18.28 -16.70
C ASP A 328 -22.28 -19.44 -15.67
N ASN A 329 -21.51 -19.33 -14.57
CA ASN A 329 -21.32 -20.38 -13.56
C ASN A 329 -21.71 -19.98 -12.10
N PRO A 330 -22.83 -19.29 -11.85
CA PRO A 330 -23.15 -18.76 -10.51
C PRO A 330 -23.30 -19.86 -9.44
N ASN A 331 -23.76 -21.06 -9.80
CA ASN A 331 -23.89 -22.18 -8.87
C ASN A 331 -22.52 -22.72 -8.37
N GLN A 332 -21.47 -22.60 -9.20
CA GLN A 332 -20.11 -23.02 -8.83
C GLN A 332 -19.51 -22.02 -7.85
N LEU A 333 -19.78 -20.73 -8.05
CA LEU A 333 -19.41 -19.67 -7.14
C LEU A 333 -20.22 -19.71 -5.83
N GLU A 334 -21.50 -20.06 -5.87
CA GLU A 334 -22.32 -20.31 -4.68
C GLU A 334 -21.74 -21.47 -3.86
N GLN A 335 -21.42 -22.61 -4.50
CA GLN A 335 -20.76 -23.74 -3.83
C GLN A 335 -19.39 -23.35 -3.23
N ALA A 336 -18.59 -22.55 -3.94
CA ALA A 336 -17.30 -22.07 -3.46
C ALA A 336 -17.43 -21.14 -2.24
N VAL A 337 -18.55 -20.44 -2.08
CA VAL A 337 -18.88 -19.67 -0.86
C VAL A 337 -19.38 -20.60 0.25
N ASP A 338 -20.27 -21.56 -0.07
CA ASP A 338 -20.84 -22.51 0.90
C ASP A 338 -19.77 -23.41 1.55
N ASP A 339 -18.70 -23.76 0.82
CA ASP A 339 -17.60 -24.60 1.30
C ASP A 339 -16.67 -23.88 2.31
N LEU A 340 -16.81 -22.55 2.49
CA LEU A 340 -15.98 -21.77 3.41
C LEU A 340 -16.51 -21.85 4.85
N TRP A 341 -15.66 -22.27 5.78
CA TRP A 341 -15.98 -22.25 7.21
C TRP A 341 -16.23 -20.83 7.77
N TRP A 342 -15.75 -19.80 7.06
CA TRP A 342 -15.87 -18.38 7.39
C TRP A 342 -16.93 -17.64 6.53
N ASN A 343 -17.79 -18.36 5.80
CA ASN A 343 -18.77 -17.77 4.86
C ASN A 343 -19.67 -16.66 5.45
N ALA A 344 -19.84 -16.59 6.77
CA ALA A 344 -20.60 -15.56 7.46
C ALA A 344 -20.10 -14.11 7.26
N ILE A 345 -18.86 -13.88 6.79
CA ILE A 345 -18.37 -12.54 6.41
C ILE A 345 -18.48 -12.23 4.91
N VAL A 346 -18.89 -13.20 4.09
CA VAL A 346 -19.07 -13.02 2.64
C VAL A 346 -20.36 -12.25 2.39
N PRO A 347 -20.39 -11.26 1.48
CA PRO A 347 -21.60 -10.50 1.17
C PRO A 347 -22.78 -11.37 0.70
N ASP A 348 -24.00 -11.01 1.11
CA ASP A 348 -25.23 -11.69 0.65
C ASP A 348 -25.33 -11.70 -0.88
N ASN A 349 -25.67 -12.85 -1.46
CA ASN A 349 -25.79 -13.07 -2.90
C ASN A 349 -24.49 -12.79 -3.70
N TYR A 350 -23.30 -12.88 -3.08
CA TYR A 350 -21.99 -12.67 -3.72
C TYR A 350 -21.87 -13.34 -5.10
N HIS A 351 -22.37 -14.57 -5.22
CA HIS A 351 -22.33 -15.36 -6.46
C HIS A 351 -23.19 -14.81 -7.60
N LEU A 352 -24.14 -13.91 -7.33
CA LEU A 352 -24.93 -13.20 -8.34
C LEU A 352 -24.42 -11.77 -8.58
N THR A 353 -23.89 -11.12 -7.55
CA THR A 353 -23.47 -9.71 -7.60
C THR A 353 -22.06 -9.54 -8.18
N LEU A 354 -21.14 -10.48 -7.94
CA LEU A 354 -19.74 -10.41 -8.35
C LEU A 354 -19.55 -10.07 -9.84
N PRO A 355 -20.07 -10.83 -10.82
CA PRO A 355 -19.81 -10.55 -12.23
C PRO A 355 -20.30 -9.16 -12.66
N PHE A 356 -21.41 -8.67 -12.08
CA PHE A 356 -21.91 -7.32 -12.36
C PHE A 356 -21.01 -6.24 -11.74
N LYS A 357 -20.45 -6.48 -10.54
CA LYS A 357 -19.47 -5.59 -9.90
C LYS A 357 -18.18 -5.52 -10.72
N GLU A 358 -17.62 -6.67 -11.11
CA GLU A 358 -16.40 -6.76 -11.92
C GLU A 358 -16.51 -5.98 -13.24
N MET A 359 -17.66 -6.07 -13.93
CA MET A 359 -17.90 -5.29 -15.15
C MET A 359 -17.99 -3.78 -14.90
N ARG A 360 -18.70 -3.34 -13.85
CA ARG A 360 -18.81 -1.92 -13.48
C ARG A 360 -17.45 -1.34 -13.08
N ASP A 361 -16.71 -2.04 -12.24
CA ASP A 361 -15.37 -1.65 -11.82
C ASP A 361 -14.40 -1.60 -13.02
N SER A 362 -14.51 -2.53 -13.98
CA SER A 362 -13.74 -2.51 -15.23
C SER A 362 -14.05 -1.31 -16.12
N ILE A 363 -15.33 -0.89 -16.19
CA ILE A 363 -15.75 0.33 -16.90
C ILE A 363 -15.14 1.57 -16.22
N GLU A 364 -15.18 1.64 -14.89
CA GLU A 364 -14.60 2.75 -14.12
C GLU A 364 -13.08 2.87 -14.32
N ILE A 365 -12.35 1.75 -14.26
CA ILE A 365 -10.90 1.69 -14.53
C ILE A 365 -10.59 2.20 -15.94
N GLY A 366 -11.37 1.78 -16.94
CA GLY A 366 -11.18 2.22 -18.31
C GLY A 366 -11.42 3.72 -18.49
N ASN A 367 -12.49 4.25 -17.88
CA ASN A 367 -12.79 5.69 -17.89
C ASN A 367 -11.70 6.50 -17.17
N ARG A 368 -11.22 6.04 -16.00
CA ARG A 368 -10.08 6.64 -15.29
C ARG A 368 -8.81 6.64 -16.15
N ALA A 369 -8.51 5.54 -16.84
CA ALA A 369 -7.34 5.46 -17.71
C ALA A 369 -7.46 6.34 -18.97
N ILE A 370 -8.68 6.56 -19.49
CA ILE A 370 -8.94 7.53 -20.56
C ILE A 370 -8.71 8.96 -20.05
N GLN A 371 -9.20 9.30 -18.86
CA GLN A 371 -9.02 10.62 -18.26
C GLN A 371 -7.54 10.90 -17.95
N ASP A 372 -6.83 9.96 -17.32
CA ASP A 372 -5.40 10.06 -17.00
C ASP A 372 -4.53 10.26 -18.25
N LEU A 373 -4.92 9.74 -19.42
CA LEU A 373 -4.28 10.03 -20.70
C LEU A 373 -4.73 11.38 -21.29
N GLN A 374 -5.97 11.81 -21.07
CA GLN A 374 -6.46 13.13 -21.48
C GLN A 374 -5.75 14.25 -20.70
N ASP A 375 -5.60 14.09 -19.39
CA ASP A 375 -4.88 15.02 -18.52
C ASP A 375 -3.40 15.16 -18.93
N GLN A 376 -2.79 14.07 -19.43
CA GLN A 376 -1.44 14.11 -20.02
C GLN A 376 -1.40 14.80 -21.40
N LEU A 377 -2.41 14.60 -22.24
CA LEU A 377 -2.53 15.28 -23.54
C LEU A 377 -2.77 16.79 -23.39
N ASP A 378 -3.51 17.20 -22.36
CA ASP A 378 -3.81 18.60 -22.04
C ASP A 378 -2.72 19.27 -21.18
N GLY A 379 -1.72 18.52 -20.71
CA GLY A 379 -0.63 19.02 -19.87
C GLY A 379 -1.01 19.30 -18.41
N VAL A 380 -2.18 18.83 -17.97
CA VAL A 380 -2.67 18.89 -16.59
C VAL A 380 -1.83 18.02 -15.66
N ILE A 381 -1.28 16.91 -16.16
CA ILE A 381 -0.23 16.11 -15.50
C ILE A 381 0.84 15.70 -16.52
N THR A 382 2.06 15.44 -16.07
CA THR A 382 3.17 14.89 -16.87
C THR A 382 3.76 13.69 -16.13
N ARG A 383 3.37 12.47 -16.49
CA ARG A 383 3.89 11.25 -15.85
C ARG A 383 5.23 10.83 -16.44
N LYS A 384 6.17 10.45 -15.59
CA LYS A 384 7.42 9.81 -15.99
C LYS A 384 7.13 8.43 -16.60
N ALA A 385 7.75 8.13 -17.74
CA ALA A 385 7.56 6.86 -18.44
C ALA A 385 8.10 5.70 -17.58
N PRO A 386 7.35 4.60 -17.42
CA PRO A 386 7.79 3.45 -16.64
C PRO A 386 8.88 2.65 -17.38
N VAL A 387 9.63 1.86 -16.62
CA VAL A 387 10.67 0.96 -17.14
C VAL A 387 10.07 -0.11 -18.07
N ASP A 388 10.68 -0.26 -19.25
CA ASP A 388 10.43 -1.40 -20.14
C ASP A 388 11.46 -2.50 -19.87
N PHE A 389 11.02 -3.56 -19.21
CA PHE A 389 11.83 -4.74 -18.88
C PHE A 389 12.18 -5.62 -20.10
N ASN A 390 11.57 -5.39 -21.29
CA ASN A 390 11.97 -6.05 -22.52
C ASN A 390 13.25 -5.47 -23.14
N GLN A 391 13.77 -4.37 -22.59
CA GLN A 391 14.95 -3.67 -23.07
C GLN A 391 16.00 -3.53 -21.97
N GLY A 392 17.24 -3.20 -22.34
CA GLY A 392 18.34 -2.90 -21.40
C GLY A 392 18.94 -4.09 -20.65
N GLY A 393 18.15 -5.09 -20.27
CA GLY A 393 18.55 -6.26 -19.49
C GLY A 393 18.75 -5.95 -18.02
N VAL A 394 18.20 -6.81 -17.15
CA VAL A 394 18.34 -6.67 -15.69
C VAL A 394 19.54 -7.46 -15.18
N THR A 395 20.29 -6.89 -14.24
CA THR A 395 21.36 -7.54 -13.48
C THR A 395 21.14 -7.39 -11.97
N GLN A 396 21.84 -8.20 -11.17
CA GLN A 396 21.85 -8.04 -9.71
C GLN A 396 22.84 -6.94 -9.32
N GLY A 397 22.38 -5.89 -8.64
CA GLY A 397 23.23 -4.91 -7.95
C GLY A 397 23.49 -5.32 -6.50
N ALA A 398 24.07 -4.41 -5.71
CA ALA A 398 24.21 -4.60 -4.27
C ALA A 398 22.85 -4.53 -3.57
N LYS A 399 22.23 -3.35 -3.52
CA LYS A 399 20.96 -3.09 -2.80
C LYS A 399 19.69 -3.41 -3.59
N HIS A 400 19.76 -3.38 -4.92
CA HIS A 400 18.60 -3.49 -5.82
C HIS A 400 18.97 -4.24 -7.11
N TRP A 401 17.94 -4.65 -7.86
CA TRP A 401 18.11 -5.06 -9.26
C TRP A 401 18.40 -3.84 -10.13
N MET A 402 19.19 -4.01 -11.19
CA MET A 402 19.69 -2.90 -11.99
C MET A 402 19.37 -3.08 -13.47
N GLN A 403 18.91 -2.03 -14.16
CA GLN A 403 18.75 -1.99 -15.61
C GLN A 403 19.40 -0.72 -16.15
N GLY A 404 20.32 -0.86 -17.11
CA GLY A 404 21.05 0.30 -17.67
C GLY A 404 21.86 1.12 -16.65
N GLY A 405 22.21 0.54 -15.50
CA GLY A 405 22.89 1.22 -14.40
C GLY A 405 21.98 1.89 -13.35
N LYS A 406 20.66 1.83 -13.53
CA LYS A 406 19.65 2.39 -12.62
C LYS A 406 18.93 1.28 -11.84
N PRO A 407 18.50 1.52 -10.58
CA PRO A 407 17.67 0.55 -9.86
C PRO A 407 16.35 0.29 -10.59
N VAL A 408 15.84 -0.93 -10.46
CA VAL A 408 14.53 -1.38 -10.93
C VAL A 408 13.90 -2.32 -9.92
N PHE A 409 12.57 -2.45 -9.97
CA PHE A 409 11.77 -3.26 -9.07
C PHE A 409 10.99 -4.33 -9.83
N PRO A 410 11.56 -5.52 -10.06
CA PRO A 410 10.86 -6.65 -10.65
C PRO A 410 9.68 -7.07 -9.76
N SER A 411 8.58 -7.46 -10.38
CA SER A 411 7.35 -7.86 -9.70
C SER A 411 6.60 -8.97 -10.44
N GLY A 412 5.58 -9.52 -9.80
CA GLY A 412 4.58 -10.42 -10.39
C GLY A 412 3.54 -10.87 -9.36
N PHE A 413 2.84 -11.96 -9.67
CA PHE A 413 2.00 -12.71 -8.72
C PHE A 413 2.47 -14.15 -8.60
N ASN A 414 2.20 -14.78 -7.47
CA ASN A 414 2.35 -16.22 -7.31
C ASN A 414 1.32 -16.91 -8.24
N TRP A 415 1.78 -17.88 -9.03
CA TRP A 415 1.01 -18.61 -10.05
C TRP A 415 0.50 -17.79 -11.25
N MET A 416 1.01 -16.57 -11.46
CA MET A 416 0.68 -15.77 -12.65
C MET A 416 0.99 -16.53 -13.96
N PRO A 417 0.07 -16.54 -14.94
CA PRO A 417 0.33 -17.03 -16.29
C PRO A 417 1.54 -16.32 -16.91
N ASP A 418 2.38 -17.05 -17.63
CA ASP A 418 3.59 -16.54 -18.25
C ASP A 418 3.36 -15.99 -19.67
N ASP A 419 2.21 -15.35 -19.91
CA ASP A 419 1.89 -14.73 -21.21
C ASP A 419 2.40 -13.27 -21.33
N PRO A 420 2.56 -12.74 -22.55
CA PRO A 420 3.12 -11.40 -22.73
C PRO A 420 2.31 -10.26 -22.09
N ASP A 421 0.98 -10.40 -21.98
CA ASP A 421 0.12 -9.33 -21.47
C ASP A 421 0.24 -9.22 -19.94
N THR A 422 0.24 -10.35 -19.22
CA THR A 422 0.45 -10.39 -17.76
C THR A 422 1.87 -9.98 -17.38
N ILE A 423 2.88 -10.47 -18.10
CA ILE A 423 4.30 -10.08 -17.93
C ILE A 423 4.48 -8.57 -18.16
N GLU A 424 3.87 -8.00 -19.20
CA GLU A 424 3.93 -6.56 -19.47
C GLU A 424 3.23 -5.75 -18.39
N ALA A 425 2.05 -6.17 -17.91
CA ALA A 425 1.26 -5.41 -16.95
C ALA A 425 1.80 -5.48 -15.51
N PHE A 426 2.08 -6.68 -15.00
CA PHE A 426 2.31 -6.94 -13.56
C PHE A 426 3.76 -7.24 -13.20
N GLY A 427 4.62 -7.47 -14.20
CA GLY A 427 6.07 -7.52 -14.03
C GLY A 427 6.74 -8.77 -14.59
N PRO A 428 8.07 -8.72 -14.81
CA PRO A 428 8.81 -9.73 -15.55
C PRO A 428 9.25 -10.93 -14.72
N GLN A 429 8.89 -11.05 -13.44
CA GLN A 429 9.44 -12.13 -12.64
C GLN A 429 9.05 -13.51 -13.21
N GLY A 430 10.04 -14.41 -13.29
CA GLY A 430 9.84 -15.80 -13.72
C GLY A 430 10.46 -16.77 -12.73
N GLY A 431 10.38 -18.07 -13.02
CA GLY A 431 10.92 -19.07 -12.12
C GLY A 431 10.69 -20.51 -12.54
N TRP A 432 11.10 -21.44 -11.68
CA TRP A 432 10.78 -22.85 -11.78
C TRP A 432 10.77 -23.50 -10.39
N TYR A 433 10.08 -24.62 -10.28
CA TYR A 433 9.90 -25.35 -9.02
C TYR A 433 10.46 -26.76 -9.18
N TYR A 434 11.24 -27.22 -8.20
CA TYR A 434 11.77 -28.58 -8.19
C TYR A 434 11.52 -29.27 -6.83
N PRO A 435 10.77 -30.38 -6.79
CA PRO A 435 10.50 -31.09 -5.55
C PRO A 435 11.52 -32.22 -5.31
N LEU A 436 11.93 -32.39 -4.05
CA LEU A 436 12.83 -33.51 -3.65
C LEU A 436 12.26 -34.90 -4.00
N SER A 437 10.93 -35.00 -4.16
CA SER A 437 10.20 -36.23 -4.50
C SER A 437 10.51 -36.82 -5.87
N GLU A 438 11.17 -36.07 -6.76
CA GLU A 438 11.60 -36.58 -8.07
C GLU A 438 12.90 -37.38 -8.01
N LEU A 439 13.68 -37.27 -6.93
CA LEU A 439 14.87 -38.09 -6.71
C LEU A 439 14.47 -39.57 -6.60
N ARG A 440 15.16 -40.42 -7.35
CA ARG A 440 14.97 -41.88 -7.30
C ARG A 440 15.85 -42.53 -6.24
N SER A 441 15.50 -43.76 -5.87
CA SER A 441 16.25 -44.57 -4.90
C SER A 441 17.66 -44.98 -5.35
N ASP A 442 18.02 -44.75 -6.62
CA ASP A 442 19.38 -44.91 -7.15
C ASP A 442 20.18 -43.59 -7.17
N GLY A 443 19.62 -42.51 -6.62
CA GLY A 443 20.22 -41.18 -6.59
C GLY A 443 20.11 -40.40 -7.91
N THR A 444 19.36 -40.90 -8.91
CA THR A 444 19.19 -40.24 -10.21
C THR A 444 17.89 -39.44 -10.32
N LEU A 445 17.84 -38.48 -11.24
CA LEU A 445 16.62 -37.76 -11.61
C LEU A 445 16.04 -38.28 -12.96
N PRO A 446 14.71 -38.28 -13.12
CA PRO A 446 14.09 -38.60 -14.39
C PRO A 446 14.39 -37.55 -15.47
N SER A 447 14.74 -37.98 -16.68
CA SER A 447 15.01 -37.06 -17.79
C SER A 447 13.81 -36.18 -18.17
N TRP A 448 12.57 -36.58 -17.86
CA TRP A 448 11.40 -35.74 -18.09
C TRP A 448 11.33 -34.54 -17.14
N SER A 449 11.84 -34.67 -15.92
CA SER A 449 11.89 -33.61 -14.90
C SER A 449 12.91 -32.55 -15.32
N ILE A 450 14.17 -32.98 -15.53
CA ILE A 450 15.25 -32.14 -16.04
C ILE A 450 14.86 -31.44 -17.36
N ASN A 451 14.23 -32.15 -18.31
CA ASN A 451 13.78 -31.53 -19.56
C ASN A 451 12.62 -30.55 -19.34
N GLY A 452 11.78 -30.76 -18.32
CA GLY A 452 10.73 -29.84 -17.89
C GLY A 452 11.34 -28.53 -17.40
N ASP A 453 12.20 -28.59 -16.38
CA ASP A 453 12.91 -27.43 -15.82
C ASP A 453 13.67 -26.64 -16.89
N VAL A 454 14.44 -27.34 -17.74
CA VAL A 454 15.18 -26.73 -18.86
C VAL A 454 14.22 -26.03 -19.84
N SER A 455 13.05 -26.61 -20.11
CA SER A 455 12.05 -26.01 -21.01
C SER A 455 11.37 -24.79 -20.38
N SER A 456 11.02 -24.85 -19.10
CA SER A 456 10.43 -23.72 -18.35
C SER A 456 11.40 -22.54 -18.30
N ILE A 457 12.67 -22.78 -17.98
CA ILE A 457 13.70 -21.73 -17.96
C ILE A 457 13.95 -21.16 -19.36
N GLN A 458 13.98 -21.99 -20.41
CA GLN A 458 14.13 -21.51 -21.78
C GLN A 458 12.90 -20.70 -22.26
N SER A 459 11.69 -21.09 -21.84
CA SER A 459 10.44 -20.32 -22.05
C SER A 459 10.54 -18.95 -21.37
N ALA A 460 10.85 -18.92 -20.07
CA ALA A 460 10.98 -17.70 -19.30
C ALA A 460 12.00 -16.72 -19.92
N ARG A 461 13.17 -17.22 -20.33
CA ARG A 461 14.18 -16.42 -21.04
C ARG A 461 13.72 -15.93 -22.41
N ALA A 462 12.99 -16.74 -23.17
CA ALA A 462 12.43 -16.33 -24.46
C ALA A 462 11.34 -15.24 -24.31
N LYS A 463 10.80 -15.08 -23.09
CA LYS A 463 9.80 -14.08 -22.68
C LYS A 463 10.42 -12.92 -21.88
N ASN A 464 11.75 -12.79 -21.86
CA ASN A 464 12.51 -11.80 -21.08
C ASN A 464 12.24 -11.80 -19.57
N GLN A 465 11.74 -12.91 -19.00
CA GLN A 465 11.46 -12.96 -17.56
C GLN A 465 12.76 -12.91 -16.74
N VAL A 466 12.78 -12.04 -15.72
CA VAL A 466 13.94 -11.73 -14.91
C VAL A 466 13.54 -11.03 -13.59
N PRO A 467 14.22 -11.31 -12.46
CA PRO A 467 15.08 -12.46 -12.22
C PRO A 467 14.28 -13.76 -12.23
N LEU A 468 14.98 -14.88 -12.36
CA LEU A 468 14.38 -16.22 -12.27
C LEU A 468 14.47 -16.74 -10.83
N VAL A 469 13.34 -16.96 -10.18
CA VAL A 469 13.31 -17.57 -8.84
C VAL A 469 13.16 -19.08 -8.96
N SER A 470 14.13 -19.80 -8.42
CA SER A 470 14.08 -21.24 -8.25
C SER A 470 13.44 -21.53 -6.88
N PHE A 471 12.50 -22.47 -6.79
CA PHE A 471 11.88 -22.83 -5.51
C PHE A 471 12.07 -24.31 -5.19
N PHE A 472 12.75 -24.58 -4.06
CA PHE A 472 12.98 -25.92 -3.55
C PHE A 472 11.75 -26.48 -2.80
N GLY A 473 11.11 -27.49 -3.38
CA GLY A 473 9.85 -28.05 -2.90
C GLY A 473 9.98 -29.10 -1.79
N SER A 474 9.15 -28.96 -0.75
CA SER A 474 9.18 -29.79 0.47
C SER A 474 8.43 -31.13 0.40
N GLN A 475 8.40 -31.77 -0.77
CA GLN A 475 7.70 -33.05 -0.97
C GLN A 475 8.68 -34.24 -1.04
N LEU A 476 8.40 -35.33 -0.32
CA LEU A 476 9.19 -36.58 -0.36
C LEU A 476 8.61 -37.61 -1.33
N ALA A 477 9.50 -38.38 -1.94
CA ALA A 477 9.15 -39.55 -2.74
C ALA A 477 8.56 -40.66 -1.85
N SER A 478 7.67 -41.50 -2.40
CA SER A 478 7.12 -42.64 -1.64
C SER A 478 8.22 -43.59 -1.15
N TRP A 479 9.26 -43.86 -1.96
CA TRP A 479 10.35 -44.75 -1.58
C TRP A 479 11.17 -44.22 -0.39
N MET A 480 11.29 -42.90 -0.23
CA MET A 480 11.99 -42.30 0.92
C MET A 480 11.25 -42.65 2.21
N LYS A 481 9.93 -42.46 2.22
CA LYS A 481 9.04 -42.75 3.35
C LYS A 481 8.85 -44.26 3.60
N GLU A 482 8.98 -45.09 2.57
CA GLU A 482 8.95 -46.56 2.70
C GLU A 482 10.24 -47.14 3.27
N GLN A 483 11.41 -46.52 2.99
CA GLN A 483 12.71 -46.97 3.47
C GLN A 483 13.09 -46.33 4.82
N HIS A 484 12.68 -45.09 5.03
CA HIS A 484 12.93 -44.27 6.21
C HIS A 484 11.62 -43.61 6.67
N PRO A 485 10.64 -44.37 7.20
CA PRO A 485 9.39 -43.79 7.72
C PRO A 485 9.63 -42.73 8.80
N GLU A 486 10.72 -42.85 9.57
CA GLU A 486 11.16 -41.91 10.60
C GLU A 486 11.52 -40.51 10.07
N VAL A 487 11.72 -40.33 8.76
CA VAL A 487 12.02 -39.01 8.17
C VAL A 487 10.84 -38.04 8.20
N GLU A 488 9.62 -38.54 8.46
CA GLU A 488 8.41 -37.71 8.65
C GLU A 488 8.13 -37.38 10.14
N ASP A 489 8.92 -37.90 11.08
CA ASP A 489 8.80 -37.55 12.49
C ASP A 489 9.11 -36.05 12.69
N GLY A 490 8.40 -35.36 13.57
CA GLY A 490 8.62 -33.92 13.79
C GLY A 490 8.29 -32.99 12.62
N ARG A 491 7.70 -33.50 11.52
CA ARG A 491 7.25 -32.67 10.40
C ARG A 491 6.29 -31.53 10.82
N ARG A 492 6.25 -30.47 10.02
CA ARG A 492 5.31 -29.34 10.13
C ARG A 492 4.66 -29.06 8.77
N ASN A 493 3.95 -27.94 8.58
CA ASN A 493 3.11 -27.72 7.40
C ASN A 493 3.92 -27.61 6.11
N PHE A 494 4.95 -26.76 6.14
CA PHE A 494 5.82 -26.50 5.00
C PHE A 494 7.15 -27.25 5.06
N ILE A 495 7.68 -27.53 6.26
CA ILE A 495 8.84 -28.43 6.43
C ILE A 495 8.31 -29.83 6.76
N ARG A 496 8.07 -30.64 5.72
CA ARG A 496 7.34 -31.93 5.83
C ARG A 496 8.21 -33.12 6.24
N TRP A 497 9.35 -32.84 6.87
CA TRP A 497 10.39 -33.80 7.22
C TRP A 497 11.23 -33.35 8.40
N ASP A 498 11.91 -34.30 9.02
CA ASP A 498 12.92 -34.04 10.04
C ASP A 498 14.22 -33.48 9.40
N ILE A 499 14.58 -32.24 9.76
CA ILE A 499 15.84 -31.60 9.33
C ILE A 499 17.09 -32.19 10.00
N ASP A 500 16.91 -32.92 11.11
CA ASP A 500 17.97 -33.63 11.82
C ASP A 500 18.27 -35.01 11.22
N HIS A 501 17.37 -35.53 10.37
CA HIS A 501 17.52 -36.88 9.79
C HIS A 501 18.75 -36.97 8.86
N PRO A 502 19.73 -37.84 9.15
CA PRO A 502 21.04 -37.81 8.49
C PRO A 502 20.97 -38.05 6.97
N GLN A 503 19.98 -38.84 6.52
CA GLN A 503 19.82 -39.16 5.11
C GLN A 503 19.18 -38.03 4.28
N LEU A 504 18.47 -37.09 4.92
CA LEU A 504 17.85 -35.96 4.21
C LEU A 504 18.92 -35.09 3.53
N ARG A 505 20.01 -34.79 4.25
CA ARG A 505 21.16 -34.04 3.72
C ARG A 505 21.81 -34.74 2.53
N SER A 506 21.89 -36.07 2.59
CA SER A 506 22.38 -36.89 1.46
C SER A 506 21.49 -36.75 0.22
N TRP A 507 20.16 -36.78 0.39
CA TRP A 507 19.21 -36.61 -0.71
C TRP A 507 19.25 -35.20 -1.31
N VAL A 508 19.33 -34.15 -0.49
CA VAL A 508 19.45 -32.77 -0.99
C VAL A 508 20.75 -32.56 -1.79
N GLN A 509 21.89 -33.05 -1.28
CA GLN A 509 23.16 -33.01 -2.01
C GLN A 509 23.10 -33.79 -3.33
N GLN A 510 22.51 -34.99 -3.33
CA GLN A 510 22.30 -35.78 -4.54
C GLN A 510 21.42 -35.03 -5.53
N PHE A 511 20.29 -34.47 -5.09
CA PHE A 511 19.36 -33.69 -5.93
C PHE A 511 20.08 -32.53 -6.63
N TYR A 512 20.75 -31.64 -5.89
CA TYR A 512 21.47 -30.51 -6.48
C TYR A 512 22.59 -30.95 -7.43
N SER A 513 23.36 -31.99 -7.06
CA SER A 513 24.44 -32.51 -7.92
C SER A 513 23.97 -33.17 -9.21
N GLN A 514 22.73 -33.66 -9.26
CA GLN A 514 22.12 -34.18 -10.49
C GLN A 514 21.39 -33.09 -11.29
N SER A 515 20.66 -32.19 -10.62
CA SER A 515 19.82 -31.19 -11.29
C SER A 515 20.63 -30.00 -11.82
N PHE A 516 21.35 -29.29 -10.96
CA PHE A 516 21.89 -27.98 -11.29
C PHE A 516 22.89 -28.00 -12.47
N PRO A 517 23.80 -28.98 -12.62
CA PRO A 517 24.69 -29.06 -13.78
C PRO A 517 23.98 -29.25 -15.13
N GLN A 518 22.69 -29.63 -15.13
CA GLN A 518 21.86 -29.79 -16.33
C GLN A 518 20.90 -28.60 -16.53
N VAL A 519 20.34 -28.09 -15.43
CA VAL A 519 19.30 -27.05 -15.43
C VAL A 519 19.88 -25.63 -15.49
N ILE A 520 20.91 -25.32 -14.70
CA ILE A 520 21.50 -23.96 -14.64
C ILE A 520 22.08 -23.48 -15.97
N PRO A 521 22.72 -24.32 -16.82
CA PRO A 521 23.13 -23.90 -18.17
C PRO A 521 21.98 -23.40 -19.06
N ALA A 522 20.72 -23.80 -18.79
CA ALA A 522 19.56 -23.28 -19.48
C ALA A 522 19.23 -21.83 -19.09
N ALA A 523 19.57 -21.40 -17.86
CA ALA A 523 19.41 -20.02 -17.39
C ALA A 523 20.42 -19.07 -18.07
N GLY A 524 21.61 -19.56 -18.42
CA GLY A 524 22.68 -18.72 -18.96
C GLY A 524 23.05 -17.59 -18.00
N ASP A 525 23.24 -16.38 -18.54
CA ASP A 525 23.59 -15.19 -17.76
C ASP A 525 22.38 -14.48 -17.11
N THR A 526 21.16 -15.04 -17.25
CA THR A 526 19.96 -14.46 -16.62
C THR A 526 20.10 -14.53 -15.09
N PRO A 527 19.96 -13.40 -14.36
CA PRO A 527 20.00 -13.40 -12.90
C PRO A 527 18.94 -14.31 -12.30
N ARG A 528 19.29 -14.98 -11.21
CA ARG A 528 18.44 -15.97 -10.54
C ARG A 528 18.66 -15.97 -9.04
N VAL A 529 17.65 -16.38 -8.28
CA VAL A 529 17.69 -16.53 -6.82
C VAL A 529 17.14 -17.91 -6.45
N HIS A 530 17.76 -18.60 -5.49
CA HIS A 530 17.27 -19.87 -4.98
C HIS A 530 16.48 -19.66 -3.67
N LEU A 531 15.16 -19.85 -3.72
CA LEU A 531 14.26 -19.86 -2.57
C LEU A 531 14.32 -21.24 -1.89
N LEU A 532 14.94 -21.28 -0.70
CA LEU A 532 15.29 -22.52 0.00
C LEU A 532 14.13 -23.16 0.76
N ALA A 533 13.13 -22.38 1.15
CA ALA A 533 11.92 -22.85 1.84
C ALA A 533 10.78 -21.85 1.71
N ASN A 534 9.55 -22.36 1.71
CA ASN A 534 8.34 -21.60 1.98
C ASN A 534 8.07 -21.64 3.48
N GLU A 535 7.85 -20.49 4.12
CA GLU A 535 7.37 -20.36 5.51
C GLU A 535 7.94 -21.43 6.47
N PRO A 536 9.27 -21.50 6.67
CA PRO A 536 9.81 -22.48 7.60
C PRO A 536 9.31 -22.15 9.01
N HIS A 537 8.65 -23.12 9.63
CA HIS A 537 8.24 -23.06 11.02
C HIS A 537 8.38 -24.47 11.61
N LEU A 538 9.11 -24.57 12.71
CA LEU A 538 9.44 -25.82 13.40
C LEU A 538 8.91 -25.81 14.84
N SER A 539 7.68 -25.31 15.00
CA SER A 539 6.99 -25.09 16.28
C SER A 539 7.17 -26.25 17.26
N MET A 540 7.60 -25.94 18.48
CA MET A 540 7.81 -26.90 19.56
C MET A 540 6.91 -26.67 20.78
N ARG A 541 6.28 -25.50 20.96
CA ARG A 541 5.54 -25.18 22.20
C ARG A 541 4.25 -25.98 22.37
N GLU A 542 3.74 -26.01 23.59
CA GLU A 542 2.39 -26.45 23.93
C GLU A 542 1.35 -25.75 23.04
N GLY A 543 0.56 -26.54 22.30
CA GLY A 543 -0.43 -26.00 21.36
C GLY A 543 0.17 -25.24 20.17
N GLY A 544 1.44 -25.48 19.83
CA GLY A 544 2.07 -24.95 18.62
C GLY A 544 1.49 -25.58 17.35
N TRP A 545 1.73 -24.97 16.19
CA TRP A 545 1.17 -25.48 14.94
C TRP A 545 1.86 -26.79 14.52
N LYS A 546 1.07 -27.84 14.26
CA LYS A 546 1.55 -29.16 13.82
C LYS A 546 2.42 -29.93 14.84
N VAL A 547 2.32 -29.61 16.13
CA VAL A 547 3.05 -30.31 17.21
C VAL A 547 2.60 -31.76 17.44
N GLU A 548 1.46 -32.18 16.88
CA GLU A 548 1.00 -33.58 16.92
C GLU A 548 1.98 -34.59 16.30
N TYR A 549 2.92 -34.13 15.47
CA TYR A 549 3.95 -34.98 14.88
C TYR A 549 5.22 -35.13 15.74
N GLY A 550 5.25 -34.53 16.95
CA GLY A 550 6.32 -34.74 17.92
C GLY A 550 7.66 -34.11 17.52
N VAL A 551 8.73 -34.83 17.88
CA VAL A 551 10.13 -34.68 17.46
C VAL A 551 10.73 -36.08 17.27
N SER A 552 11.73 -36.22 16.40
CA SER A 552 12.37 -37.52 16.13
C SER A 552 13.39 -37.89 17.23
N GLU A 553 13.87 -39.14 17.22
CA GLU A 553 15.03 -39.52 18.04
C GLU A 553 16.33 -38.84 17.55
N TYR A 554 16.43 -38.46 16.26
CA TYR A 554 17.57 -37.68 15.74
C TYR A 554 17.57 -36.24 16.27
N THR A 555 16.39 -35.61 16.39
CA THR A 555 16.26 -34.30 17.07
C THR A 555 16.70 -34.41 18.53
N LYS A 556 16.38 -35.50 19.23
CA LYS A 556 16.85 -35.72 20.61
C LYS A 556 18.37 -35.97 20.69
N ASP A 557 18.93 -36.75 19.76
CA ASP A 557 20.38 -36.97 19.68
C ASP A 557 21.12 -35.65 19.42
N ASN A 558 20.60 -34.80 18.53
CA ASN A 558 21.14 -33.46 18.28
C ASN A 558 20.97 -32.53 19.49
N TYR A 559 19.87 -32.63 20.25
CA TYR A 559 19.71 -31.90 21.51
C TYR A 559 20.73 -32.35 22.56
N GLN A 560 21.03 -33.65 22.67
CA GLN A 560 22.08 -34.15 23.55
C GLN A 560 23.43 -33.51 23.19
N ALA A 561 23.80 -33.54 21.91
CA ALA A 561 25.06 -32.97 21.42
C ALA A 561 25.14 -31.45 21.66
N TRP A 562 24.03 -30.73 21.45
CA TRP A 562 23.92 -29.29 21.71
C TRP A 562 24.08 -28.96 23.21
N LEU A 563 23.47 -29.74 24.10
CA LEU A 563 23.67 -29.60 25.55
C LEU A 563 25.12 -29.93 25.96
N GLU A 564 25.71 -30.98 25.41
CA GLU A 564 27.11 -31.35 25.67
C GLU A 564 28.06 -30.21 25.28
N ASP A 565 27.83 -29.56 24.13
CA ASP A 565 28.63 -28.41 23.68
C ASP A 565 28.38 -27.17 24.56
N LYS A 566 27.11 -26.76 24.75
CA LYS A 566 26.74 -25.57 25.53
C LYS A 566 27.27 -25.61 26.97
N TYR A 567 27.25 -26.78 27.61
CA TYR A 567 27.74 -26.96 28.99
C TYR A 567 29.18 -27.51 29.06
N GLY A 568 29.91 -27.54 27.94
CA GLY A 568 31.33 -27.93 27.88
C GLY A 568 31.61 -29.37 28.37
N GLY A 569 30.62 -30.26 28.25
CA GLY A 569 30.64 -31.62 28.77
C GLY A 569 30.46 -31.74 30.29
N ASP A 570 30.13 -30.66 31.01
CA ASP A 570 29.87 -30.69 32.45
C ASP A 570 28.38 -30.83 32.78
N ILE A 571 27.93 -32.07 33.00
CA ILE A 571 26.56 -32.37 33.42
C ILE A 571 26.20 -31.73 34.78
N ALA A 572 27.18 -31.41 35.63
CA ALA A 572 26.91 -30.71 36.89
C ALA A 572 26.57 -29.23 36.66
N ALA A 573 27.12 -28.60 35.61
CA ALA A 573 26.74 -27.26 35.20
C ALA A 573 25.30 -27.23 34.66
N LEU A 574 24.95 -28.15 33.75
CA LEU A 574 23.57 -28.30 33.26
C LEU A 574 22.59 -28.51 34.41
N ASN A 575 22.86 -29.47 35.30
CA ASN A 575 22.00 -29.76 36.46
C ASN A 575 21.82 -28.55 37.39
N ALA A 576 22.86 -27.73 37.57
CA ALA A 576 22.77 -26.51 38.36
C ALA A 576 21.88 -25.45 37.69
N THR A 577 21.99 -25.27 36.38
CA THR A 577 21.21 -24.30 35.59
C THR A 577 19.76 -24.74 35.42
N HIS A 578 19.49 -26.02 35.16
CA HIS A 578 18.13 -26.54 34.96
C HIS A 578 17.40 -26.89 36.27
N GLY A 579 18.11 -26.95 37.40
CA GLY A 579 17.55 -27.41 38.67
C GLY A 579 17.28 -28.92 38.72
N THR A 580 18.02 -29.69 37.92
CA THR A 580 17.83 -31.14 37.70
C THR A 580 18.94 -31.97 38.35
N SER A 581 18.94 -33.29 38.14
CA SER A 581 19.94 -34.21 38.73
C SER A 581 20.23 -35.42 37.83
N HIS A 582 20.36 -35.19 36.53
CA HIS A 582 20.71 -36.20 35.54
C HIS A 582 22.12 -36.76 35.79
N ALA A 583 22.31 -38.07 35.61
CA ALA A 583 23.60 -38.74 35.78
C ALA A 583 24.59 -38.44 34.64
N ASP A 584 24.06 -38.25 33.43
CA ASP A 584 24.77 -37.89 32.20
C ASP A 584 23.83 -37.16 31.23
N PHE A 585 24.35 -36.70 30.09
CA PHE A 585 23.56 -36.01 29.07
C PHE A 585 22.55 -36.94 28.36
N GLY A 586 22.73 -38.27 28.39
CA GLY A 586 21.74 -39.22 27.89
C GLY A 586 20.47 -39.23 28.75
N GLU A 587 20.59 -39.12 30.07
CA GLU A 587 19.42 -38.94 30.94
C GLU A 587 18.76 -37.56 30.74
N ALA A 588 19.52 -36.51 30.38
CA ALA A 588 18.96 -35.20 30.02
C ALA A 588 18.22 -35.23 28.67
N ARG A 589 18.78 -35.93 27.66
CA ARG A 589 18.15 -36.23 26.36
C ARG A 589 16.83 -36.97 26.54
N ASP A 590 16.82 -38.04 27.33
CA ASP A 590 15.64 -38.86 27.56
C ASP A 590 14.55 -38.09 28.36
N ALA A 591 14.95 -37.01 29.05
CA ALA A 591 14.06 -36.06 29.71
C ALA A 591 13.64 -34.86 28.83
N PHE A 592 13.89 -34.89 27.51
CA PHE A 592 13.48 -33.82 26.59
C PHE A 592 11.98 -33.48 26.77
N PRO A 593 11.61 -32.22 27.05
CA PRO A 593 10.33 -31.88 27.67
C PRO A 593 9.17 -31.80 26.67
N PHE A 594 9.07 -32.72 25.71
CA PHE A 594 8.04 -32.71 24.67
C PHE A 594 6.96 -33.76 24.94
N LEU A 595 5.71 -33.32 25.12
CA LEU A 595 4.57 -34.20 25.40
C LEU A 595 3.78 -34.50 24.12
N THR A 596 3.44 -35.76 23.86
CA THR A 596 2.56 -36.19 22.75
C THR A 596 1.46 -37.16 23.17
N ASP A 597 1.43 -37.59 24.43
CA ASP A 597 0.50 -38.57 25.00
C ASP A 597 -0.45 -37.97 26.04
N ASN A 598 -0.46 -36.65 26.20
CA ASN A 598 -1.41 -35.95 27.07
C ASN A 598 -2.85 -36.23 26.59
N PRO A 599 -3.80 -36.58 27.48
CA PRO A 599 -5.21 -36.77 27.11
C PRO A 599 -5.88 -35.57 26.44
N ASP A 600 -5.32 -34.36 26.61
CA ASP A 600 -5.72 -33.14 25.91
C ASP A 600 -4.68 -32.81 24.81
N PRO A 601 -5.04 -32.90 23.52
CA PRO A 601 -4.12 -32.57 22.43
C PRO A 601 -3.66 -31.10 22.38
N THR A 602 -4.39 -30.18 23.03
CA THR A 602 -3.93 -28.78 23.18
C THR A 602 -2.74 -28.67 24.13
N LYS A 603 -2.45 -29.74 24.89
CA LYS A 603 -1.32 -29.88 25.81
C LYS A 603 -0.17 -30.70 25.23
N TRP A 604 -0.12 -30.86 23.90
CA TRP A 604 1.01 -31.47 23.20
C TRP A 604 2.04 -30.41 22.79
N GLY A 605 3.33 -30.78 22.83
CA GLY A 605 4.47 -29.88 22.70
C GLY A 605 5.24 -29.70 24.01
N VAL A 606 6.13 -28.69 24.04
CA VAL A 606 6.90 -28.26 25.21
C VAL A 606 6.02 -27.42 26.13
N PRO A 607 5.77 -27.81 27.38
CA PRO A 607 4.80 -27.14 28.24
C PRO A 607 5.03 -25.62 28.39
N LEU A 608 3.99 -24.83 28.20
CA LEU A 608 4.06 -23.36 28.35
C LEU A 608 4.41 -22.95 29.78
N SER A 609 4.13 -23.80 30.77
CA SER A 609 4.55 -23.59 32.16
C SER A 609 6.07 -23.63 32.39
N LEU A 610 6.87 -23.96 31.38
CA LEU A 610 8.33 -23.85 31.42
C LEU A 610 8.84 -22.49 30.95
N GLN A 611 8.03 -21.66 30.28
CA GLN A 611 8.46 -20.34 29.81
C GLN A 611 8.88 -19.45 31.00
N GLY A 612 10.00 -18.74 30.83
CA GLY A 612 10.70 -18.04 31.91
C GLY A 612 11.70 -18.89 32.70
N SER A 613 11.98 -20.15 32.29
CA SER A 613 12.99 -21.03 32.89
C SER A 613 14.15 -21.35 31.94
N ALA A 614 15.25 -21.85 32.51
CA ALA A 614 16.43 -22.30 31.77
C ALA A 614 16.12 -23.40 30.74
N LEU A 615 15.29 -24.39 31.10
CA LEU A 615 14.98 -25.52 30.23
C LEU A 615 14.19 -25.07 29.00
N TRP A 616 13.26 -24.13 29.16
CA TRP A 616 12.55 -23.52 28.01
C TRP A 616 13.52 -22.77 27.11
N TYR A 617 14.34 -21.88 27.69
CA TYR A 617 15.32 -21.10 26.93
C TYR A 617 16.24 -22.00 26.10
N ASP A 618 16.76 -23.07 26.70
CA ASP A 618 17.64 -24.02 26.03
C ASP A 618 16.95 -24.79 24.89
N VAL A 619 15.70 -25.21 25.06
CA VAL A 619 14.96 -25.90 23.99
C VAL A 619 14.62 -24.95 22.84
N MET A 620 14.26 -23.69 23.11
CA MET A 620 14.00 -22.72 22.05
C MET A 620 15.28 -22.32 21.32
N ARG A 621 16.41 -22.13 22.03
CA ARG A 621 17.71 -21.89 21.41
C ARG A 621 18.22 -23.07 20.60
N PHE A 622 18.11 -24.30 21.11
CA PHE A 622 18.40 -25.49 20.31
C PHE A 622 17.57 -25.54 19.02
N ASN A 623 16.28 -25.23 19.08
CA ASN A 623 15.41 -25.26 17.89
C ASN A 623 15.80 -24.20 16.85
N MET A 624 16.29 -23.03 17.30
CA MET A 624 16.92 -22.03 16.44
C MET A 624 18.22 -22.57 15.81
N ASP A 625 19.14 -23.07 16.62
CA ASP A 625 20.49 -23.45 16.18
C ASP A 625 20.49 -24.62 15.18
N ARG A 626 19.63 -25.62 15.36
CA ARG A 626 19.47 -26.71 14.36
C ARG A 626 18.88 -26.20 13.03
N THR A 627 18.03 -25.18 13.08
CA THR A 627 17.42 -24.56 11.89
C THR A 627 18.44 -23.67 11.17
N ASN A 628 19.27 -22.96 11.93
CA ASN A 628 20.42 -22.19 11.45
C ASN A 628 21.43 -23.09 10.73
N ASP A 629 21.77 -24.25 11.30
CA ASP A 629 22.63 -25.24 10.65
C ASP A 629 21.98 -25.86 9.40
N TRP A 630 20.68 -26.17 9.43
CA TRP A 630 19.95 -26.66 8.25
C TRP A 630 20.00 -25.68 7.07
N PHE A 631 19.74 -24.38 7.29
CA PHE A 631 19.81 -23.40 6.22
C PHE A 631 21.25 -23.10 5.79
N SER A 632 22.21 -23.11 6.71
CA SER A 632 23.64 -23.03 6.37
C SER A 632 24.07 -24.18 5.47
N PHE A 633 23.66 -25.41 5.77
CA PHE A 633 23.87 -26.58 4.93
C PHE A 633 23.24 -26.40 3.54
N ASN A 634 21.99 -25.91 3.45
CA ASN A 634 21.34 -25.69 2.15
C ASN A 634 22.05 -24.62 1.31
N LYS A 635 22.43 -23.48 1.90
CA LYS A 635 23.22 -22.43 1.21
C LYS A 635 24.56 -22.96 0.71
N GLN A 636 25.26 -23.78 1.50
CA GLN A 636 26.50 -24.42 1.09
C GLN A 636 26.28 -25.44 -0.05
N ALA A 637 25.20 -26.23 0.02
CA ALA A 637 24.87 -27.23 -0.98
C ALA A 637 24.43 -26.61 -2.32
N VAL A 638 23.73 -25.47 -2.30
CA VAL A 638 23.47 -24.64 -3.50
C VAL A 638 24.79 -24.10 -4.06
N ASN A 639 25.59 -23.40 -3.26
CA ASN A 639 26.86 -22.80 -3.73
C ASN A 639 27.88 -23.82 -4.25
N ALA A 640 27.84 -25.07 -3.80
CA ALA A 640 28.68 -26.15 -4.31
C ALA A 640 28.32 -26.59 -5.75
N ASN A 641 27.08 -26.31 -6.20
CA ASN A 641 26.54 -26.77 -7.49
C ASN A 641 26.14 -25.60 -8.43
N ASP A 642 25.89 -24.41 -7.89
CA ASP A 642 25.66 -23.15 -8.60
C ASP A 642 26.45 -22.00 -7.92
N PRO A 643 27.78 -21.90 -8.14
CA PRO A 643 28.64 -21.02 -7.36
C PRO A 643 28.34 -19.54 -7.56
N GLY A 644 28.05 -18.83 -6.47
CA GLY A 644 27.79 -17.39 -6.48
C GLY A 644 26.34 -17.00 -6.82
N ALA A 645 25.44 -17.96 -6.98
CA ALA A 645 24.02 -17.67 -7.06
C ALA A 645 23.45 -17.32 -5.66
N PRO A 646 22.69 -16.22 -5.51
CA PRO A 646 22.13 -15.82 -4.23
C PRO A 646 21.06 -16.80 -3.74
N VAL A 647 20.97 -16.97 -2.42
CA VAL A 647 19.87 -17.68 -1.75
C VAL A 647 18.97 -16.74 -0.96
N THR A 648 17.71 -17.14 -0.83
CA THR A 648 16.67 -16.47 -0.04
C THR A 648 15.77 -17.50 0.67
N ILE A 649 15.05 -17.07 1.69
CA ILE A 649 14.12 -17.89 2.49
C ILE A 649 12.85 -17.06 2.66
N LYS A 650 11.67 -17.61 2.34
CA LYS A 650 10.40 -16.95 2.65
C LYS A 650 10.12 -17.12 4.13
N LEU A 651 10.61 -16.21 4.96
CA LEU A 651 10.30 -16.17 6.38
C LEU A 651 8.89 -15.62 6.59
N LEU A 652 8.09 -16.25 7.45
CA LEU A 652 6.77 -15.77 7.83
C LEU A 652 6.85 -14.28 8.25
N GLY A 653 6.09 -13.39 7.64
CA GLY A 653 6.16 -11.94 7.86
C GLY A 653 5.82 -11.52 9.29
N GLY A 654 5.05 -12.36 9.99
CA GLY A 654 4.78 -12.22 11.42
C GLY A 654 5.92 -12.67 12.35
N SER A 655 7.02 -13.26 11.86
CA SER A 655 8.04 -13.92 12.70
C SER A 655 8.71 -12.99 13.71
N LEU A 656 8.93 -11.72 13.34
CA LEU A 656 9.51 -10.74 14.25
C LEU A 656 8.56 -10.45 15.42
N ARG A 657 7.30 -10.14 15.11
CA ARG A 657 6.26 -9.74 16.08
C ARG A 657 5.59 -10.89 16.83
N ASP A 658 5.86 -12.15 16.48
CA ASP A 658 5.29 -13.29 17.21
C ASP A 658 5.74 -13.23 18.68
N ASN A 659 4.80 -13.47 19.60
CA ASN A 659 5.05 -13.52 21.04
C ASN A 659 5.67 -14.86 21.47
N TYR A 660 5.85 -15.80 20.54
CA TYR A 660 6.54 -17.06 20.76
C TYR A 660 7.77 -17.19 19.84
N ARG A 661 8.84 -17.77 20.39
CA ARG A 661 10.08 -18.09 19.68
C ARG A 661 10.26 -19.60 19.46
N ASP A 662 9.16 -20.33 19.40
CA ASP A 662 9.16 -21.79 19.28
C ASP A 662 9.25 -22.31 17.85
N GLY A 663 9.11 -21.44 16.84
CA GLY A 663 9.21 -21.80 15.42
C GLY A 663 10.61 -22.16 14.93
N GLY A 664 11.66 -22.02 15.76
CA GLY A 664 13.05 -22.29 15.37
C GLY A 664 13.66 -21.22 14.47
N ILE A 665 13.06 -20.03 14.39
CA ILE A 665 13.49 -18.94 13.51
C ILE A 665 14.32 -17.93 14.30
N ASP A 666 15.64 -17.96 14.12
CA ASP A 666 16.54 -16.88 14.53
C ASP A 666 16.60 -15.85 13.39
N ILE A 667 15.79 -14.81 13.50
CA ILE A 667 15.59 -13.83 12.43
C ILE A 667 16.86 -13.04 12.12
N GLU A 668 17.71 -12.78 13.12
CA GLU A 668 19.00 -12.09 12.96
C GLU A 668 20.00 -12.98 12.21
N TYR A 669 20.16 -14.25 12.65
CA TYR A 669 21.03 -15.20 11.96
C TYR A 669 20.60 -15.41 10.51
N LEU A 670 19.29 -15.55 10.26
CA LEU A 670 18.76 -15.81 8.91
C LEU A 670 18.78 -14.55 8.03
N ALA A 671 18.71 -13.33 8.59
CA ALA A 671 19.00 -12.09 7.86
C ALA A 671 20.46 -12.06 7.40
N ASN A 672 21.39 -12.42 8.30
CA ASN A 672 22.82 -12.48 8.00
C ASN A 672 23.20 -13.61 7.03
N LEU A 673 22.53 -14.76 7.09
CA LEU A 673 22.77 -15.92 6.22
C LEU A 673 22.33 -15.70 4.76
N GLN A 674 21.20 -15.04 4.51
CA GLN A 674 20.65 -14.85 3.16
C GLN A 674 21.51 -13.91 2.29
N ASP A 675 21.45 -14.06 0.96
CA ASP A 675 22.06 -13.11 0.01
C ASP A 675 21.03 -12.12 -0.54
N VAL A 676 19.78 -12.56 -0.67
CA VAL A 676 18.58 -11.75 -0.90
C VAL A 676 17.68 -11.98 0.31
N LEU A 677 17.39 -10.94 1.08
CA LEU A 677 16.52 -11.01 2.26
C LEU A 677 15.10 -11.38 1.81
N GLY A 678 14.49 -12.38 2.44
CA GLY A 678 13.18 -12.91 2.03
C GLY A 678 12.14 -12.93 3.14
N SER A 679 10.89 -12.63 2.78
CA SER A 679 9.70 -12.79 3.61
C SER A 679 8.42 -12.89 2.77
N ASP A 680 7.26 -12.86 3.43
CA ASP A 680 5.88 -12.82 2.92
C ASP A 680 5.05 -11.84 3.78
N PHE A 681 5.44 -10.56 3.79
CA PHE A 681 4.84 -9.58 4.69
C PHE A 681 3.36 -9.34 4.35
N THR A 682 2.59 -9.11 5.42
CA THR A 682 1.18 -8.76 5.34
C THR A 682 1.00 -7.25 5.46
N ALA A 683 0.09 -6.71 4.64
CA ALA A 683 -0.55 -5.42 4.85
C ALA A 683 -2.07 -5.64 4.81
N MET A 684 -2.87 -4.78 5.45
CA MET A 684 -4.34 -4.92 5.47
C MET A 684 -5.03 -3.56 5.30
N PRO A 685 -6.09 -3.42 4.48
CA PRO A 685 -6.88 -2.20 4.38
C PRO A 685 -7.84 -2.01 5.57
N GLY A 686 -8.30 -0.78 5.81
CA GLY A 686 -9.22 -0.46 6.91
C GLY A 686 -10.57 -1.18 6.83
N ASN A 687 -10.98 -1.65 5.64
CA ASN A 687 -12.20 -2.47 5.48
C ASN A 687 -11.98 -3.98 5.68
N PHE A 688 -10.77 -4.41 6.05
CA PHE A 688 -10.44 -5.81 6.30
C PHE A 688 -11.25 -6.39 7.46
N GLN A 689 -11.79 -7.59 7.21
CA GLN A 689 -12.57 -8.39 8.14
C GLN A 689 -11.77 -9.65 8.50
N GLU A 690 -11.48 -9.85 9.78
CA GLU A 690 -10.74 -11.00 10.28
C GLU A 690 -11.70 -12.21 10.46
N ARG A 691 -11.26 -13.43 10.09
CA ARG A 691 -12.13 -14.62 10.01
C ARG A 691 -12.46 -15.23 11.37
N SER A 692 -11.62 -15.05 12.38
CA SER A 692 -11.87 -15.50 13.76
C SER A 692 -12.65 -14.49 14.61
N GLY A 693 -12.77 -13.24 14.15
CA GLY A 693 -13.41 -12.13 14.86
C GLY A 693 -12.48 -11.40 15.82
N GLU A 694 -11.17 -11.44 15.59
CA GLU A 694 -10.16 -10.72 16.39
C GLU A 694 -10.36 -9.19 16.32
N VAL A 695 -10.20 -8.51 17.45
CA VAL A 695 -10.25 -7.04 17.51
C VAL A 695 -8.93 -6.48 17.00
N LEU A 696 -9.00 -5.68 15.94
CA LEU A 696 -7.84 -5.11 15.27
C LEU A 696 -7.60 -3.67 15.77
N GLU A 697 -6.94 -3.53 16.91
CA GLU A 697 -6.73 -2.24 17.63
C GLU A 697 -6.09 -1.14 16.77
N TRP A 698 -5.29 -1.49 15.76
CA TRP A 698 -4.72 -0.52 14.82
C TRP A 698 -5.79 0.26 14.04
N LYS A 699 -6.99 -0.30 13.84
CA LYS A 699 -8.11 0.34 13.14
C LYS A 699 -8.66 1.56 13.89
N ASP A 700 -8.37 1.68 15.19
CA ASP A 700 -8.74 2.85 15.98
C ASP A 700 -7.86 4.07 15.64
N ARG A 701 -6.68 3.86 15.02
CA ARG A 701 -5.70 4.91 14.65
C ARG A 701 -5.50 5.06 13.14
N TYR A 702 -5.51 3.96 12.40
CA TYR A 702 -4.99 3.89 11.04
C TYR A 702 -6.01 3.34 10.03
N THR A 703 -5.84 3.79 8.78
CA THR A 703 -6.58 3.28 7.62
C THR A 703 -5.97 1.97 7.06
N MET A 704 -4.79 1.56 7.53
CA MET A 704 -4.16 0.29 7.13
C MET A 704 -3.34 -0.33 8.27
N GLU A 705 -3.13 -1.64 8.22
CA GLU A 705 -2.06 -2.30 8.97
C GLU A 705 -0.75 -2.19 8.18
N TRP A 706 0.12 -1.27 8.60
CA TRP A 706 1.40 -0.96 7.97
C TRP A 706 2.61 -1.50 8.76
N ARG A 707 2.41 -1.89 10.03
CA ARG A 707 3.48 -2.09 11.02
C ARG A 707 4.21 -3.40 10.81
N ILE A 708 3.51 -4.51 10.47
CA ILE A 708 4.13 -5.81 10.11
C ILE A 708 5.22 -5.61 9.04
N GLN A 709 4.86 -4.98 7.93
CA GLN A 709 5.73 -4.77 6.77
C GLN A 709 6.88 -3.81 7.07
N THR A 710 6.57 -2.63 7.60
CA THR A 710 7.57 -1.57 7.83
C THR A 710 8.55 -1.91 8.96
N MET A 711 8.07 -2.45 10.08
CA MET A 711 8.93 -2.89 11.19
C MET A 711 9.85 -4.03 10.75
N GLY A 712 9.32 -4.98 9.99
CA GLY A 712 10.11 -6.07 9.40
C GLY A 712 11.19 -5.55 8.46
N LEU A 713 10.85 -4.63 7.55
CA LEU A 713 11.81 -4.01 6.64
C LEU A 713 12.88 -3.19 7.37
N ASP A 714 12.48 -2.34 8.33
CA ASP A 714 13.44 -1.56 9.13
C ASP A 714 14.36 -2.49 9.95
N PHE A 715 13.86 -3.62 10.48
CA PHE A 715 14.71 -4.64 11.11
C PHE A 715 15.71 -5.24 10.13
N PHE A 716 15.25 -5.81 9.02
CA PHE A 716 16.12 -6.49 8.06
C PHE A 716 17.13 -5.55 7.39
N LYS A 717 16.76 -4.30 7.12
CA LYS A 717 17.66 -3.25 6.59
C LYS A 717 18.58 -2.65 7.64
N SER A 718 18.34 -2.89 8.93
CA SER A 718 19.29 -2.54 9.99
C SER A 718 20.40 -3.60 10.12
N ILE A 719 20.03 -4.89 10.09
CA ILE A 719 21.02 -6.00 10.15
C ILE A 719 21.82 -6.12 8.84
N ALA A 720 21.17 -5.93 7.69
CA ALA A 720 21.79 -6.15 6.38
C ALA A 720 21.41 -5.05 5.35
N PRO A 721 21.81 -3.78 5.57
CA PRO A 721 21.41 -2.62 4.74
C PRO A 721 21.78 -2.76 3.26
N ASP A 722 22.90 -3.44 2.97
CA ASP A 722 23.44 -3.57 1.61
C ASP A 722 22.82 -4.72 0.78
N LYS A 723 21.93 -5.53 1.36
CA LYS A 723 21.29 -6.66 0.65
C LYS A 723 19.96 -6.26 0.01
N PRO A 724 19.60 -6.83 -1.16
CA PRO A 724 18.27 -6.65 -1.73
C PRO A 724 17.22 -7.40 -0.90
N PHE A 725 15.99 -6.88 -0.89
CA PHE A 725 14.85 -7.51 -0.23
C PHE A 725 13.83 -7.98 -1.26
N PHE A 726 13.40 -9.23 -1.14
CA PHE A 726 12.39 -9.87 -1.98
C PHE A 726 11.24 -10.35 -1.09
N ASP A 727 10.09 -9.67 -1.19
CA ASP A 727 8.85 -10.27 -0.70
C ASP A 727 8.36 -11.29 -1.73
N SER A 728 8.29 -12.55 -1.31
CA SER A 728 8.07 -13.69 -2.20
C SER A 728 6.65 -14.26 -2.16
N GLU A 729 5.79 -13.67 -1.32
CA GLU A 729 4.36 -13.95 -1.24
C GLU A 729 3.66 -12.80 -0.50
N TRP A 730 3.69 -11.60 -1.09
CA TRP A 730 3.21 -10.39 -0.45
C TRP A 730 1.71 -10.49 -0.16
N HIS A 731 1.37 -10.59 1.12
CA HIS A 731 0.04 -10.74 1.65
C HIS A 731 -0.65 -9.37 1.81
N GLY A 732 -0.65 -8.57 0.74
CA GLY A 732 -1.32 -7.27 0.67
C GLY A 732 -2.81 -7.35 0.30
N PHE A 733 -3.25 -8.45 -0.33
CA PHE A 733 -4.66 -8.67 -0.73
C PHE A 733 -5.39 -9.67 0.16
N ASP A 734 -4.68 -10.69 0.64
CA ASP A 734 -5.24 -11.83 1.36
C ASP A 734 -4.27 -12.30 2.44
N SER A 735 -4.81 -12.68 3.60
CA SER A 735 -4.07 -13.08 4.81
C SER A 735 -5.05 -13.79 5.76
N LYS A 736 -4.97 -13.57 7.09
CA LYS A 736 -5.90 -14.15 8.09
C LYS A 736 -7.38 -13.73 7.95
N GLY A 737 -7.67 -12.72 7.12
CA GLY A 737 -8.97 -12.10 6.91
C GLY A 737 -9.32 -12.00 5.42
N LYS A 738 -10.32 -11.18 5.07
CA LYS A 738 -10.68 -10.82 3.70
C LYS A 738 -11.15 -9.36 3.60
N SER A 739 -11.00 -8.80 2.40
CA SER A 739 -11.71 -7.60 1.94
C SER A 739 -12.31 -7.90 0.56
N PHE A 740 -13.59 -7.55 0.37
CA PHE A 740 -14.33 -7.79 -0.89
C PHE A 740 -14.42 -6.55 -1.79
N ASP A 741 -13.86 -5.43 -1.33
CA ASP A 741 -13.79 -4.17 -2.06
C ASP A 741 -12.50 -3.43 -1.64
N ILE A 742 -11.35 -4.02 -1.95
CA ILE A 742 -10.04 -3.48 -1.58
C ILE A 742 -9.84 -2.11 -2.26
N PRO A 743 -9.63 -1.01 -1.50
CA PRO A 743 -9.44 0.32 -2.09
C PRO A 743 -8.19 0.37 -2.97
N PRO A 744 -8.25 0.91 -4.20
CA PRO A 744 -7.07 1.05 -5.04
C PRO A 744 -6.01 1.99 -4.43
N GLU A 745 -6.43 2.97 -3.62
CA GLU A 745 -5.57 3.88 -2.88
C GLU A 745 -4.76 3.14 -1.81
N TYR A 746 -5.38 2.19 -1.10
CA TYR A 746 -4.68 1.30 -0.16
C TYR A 746 -3.57 0.51 -0.85
N VAL A 747 -3.85 -0.11 -2.00
CA VAL A 747 -2.87 -0.93 -2.73
C VAL A 747 -1.67 -0.07 -3.12
N ARG A 748 -1.93 1.17 -3.57
CA ARG A 748 -0.89 2.15 -3.89
C ARG A 748 -0.05 2.49 -2.66
N ALA A 749 -0.69 2.86 -1.55
CA ALA A 749 -0.01 3.27 -0.32
C ALA A 749 0.80 2.16 0.35
N ALA A 750 0.27 0.94 0.43
CA ALA A 750 0.95 -0.21 1.03
C ALA A 750 2.21 -0.62 0.25
N LEU A 751 2.17 -0.56 -1.09
CA LEU A 751 3.36 -0.79 -1.94
C LEU A 751 4.37 0.35 -1.80
N TRP A 752 3.93 1.61 -1.84
CA TRP A 752 4.82 2.76 -1.65
C TRP A 752 5.56 2.73 -0.31
N LEU A 753 4.89 2.35 0.78
CA LEU A 753 5.55 2.12 2.06
C LEU A 753 6.59 0.99 1.98
N GLY A 754 6.24 -0.15 1.39
CA GLY A 754 7.17 -1.28 1.28
C GLY A 754 8.44 -0.94 0.49
N TYR A 755 8.32 -0.24 -0.62
CA TYR A 755 9.47 0.16 -1.44
C TYR A 755 10.30 1.30 -0.83
N THR A 756 9.67 2.29 -0.19
CA THR A 756 10.41 3.35 0.54
C THR A 756 11.09 2.83 1.82
N HIS A 757 10.67 1.68 2.36
CA HIS A 757 11.31 1.03 3.52
C HIS A 757 12.33 -0.06 3.14
N GLY A 758 12.41 -0.49 1.87
CA GLY A 758 13.52 -1.31 1.41
C GLY A 758 13.22 -2.48 0.49
N TYR A 759 11.98 -2.68 0.02
CA TYR A 759 11.72 -3.64 -1.05
C TYR A 759 12.59 -3.36 -2.28
N SER A 760 13.06 -4.43 -2.89
CA SER A 760 13.69 -4.40 -4.22
C SER A 760 12.91 -5.22 -5.24
N MET A 761 11.98 -6.07 -4.78
CA MET A 761 11.28 -7.07 -5.58
C MET A 761 10.07 -7.60 -4.79
N THR A 762 8.92 -7.82 -5.44
CA THR A 762 7.69 -8.32 -4.79
C THR A 762 6.92 -9.30 -5.68
N GLN A 763 6.48 -10.41 -5.11
CA GLN A 763 5.55 -11.34 -5.74
C GLN A 763 4.28 -11.42 -4.90
N ALA A 764 3.14 -10.98 -5.42
CA ALA A 764 1.91 -10.88 -4.64
C ALA A 764 1.11 -12.19 -4.61
N TRP A 765 0.51 -12.49 -3.45
CA TRP A 765 -0.45 -13.57 -3.27
C TRP A 765 -1.85 -13.10 -3.70
N VAL A 766 -2.53 -13.71 -4.67
CA VAL A 766 -2.15 -14.80 -5.60
C VAL A 766 -2.90 -14.63 -6.92
N TRP A 767 -2.51 -15.39 -7.96
CA TRP A 767 -3.27 -15.48 -9.21
C TRP A 767 -4.15 -16.74 -9.23
N GLY A 768 -5.37 -16.66 -8.71
CA GLY A 768 -6.32 -17.77 -8.52
C GLY A 768 -7.22 -18.16 -9.69
N ARG A 769 -6.95 -17.71 -10.92
CA ARG A 769 -7.76 -18.03 -12.11
C ARG A 769 -6.91 -18.46 -13.30
N GLU A 770 -7.39 -19.46 -14.02
CA GLU A 770 -6.93 -19.83 -15.35
C GLU A 770 -7.25 -18.76 -16.41
N ASN A 771 -6.72 -18.94 -17.61
CA ASN A 771 -6.89 -17.98 -18.71
C ASN A 771 -8.33 -17.83 -19.22
N ASP A 772 -9.20 -18.83 -19.01
CA ASP A 772 -10.62 -18.83 -19.38
C ASP A 772 -11.56 -18.41 -18.23
N GLY A 773 -11.00 -18.10 -17.05
CA GLY A 773 -11.72 -17.65 -15.87
C GLY A 773 -12.01 -18.75 -14.83
N ASP A 774 -11.73 -20.02 -15.16
CA ASP A 774 -11.89 -21.13 -14.23
C ASP A 774 -10.97 -20.98 -13.01
N PHE A 775 -11.51 -21.17 -11.83
CA PHE A 775 -10.79 -21.12 -10.54
C PHE A 775 -10.76 -22.49 -9.83
N SER A 776 -11.42 -23.51 -10.39
CA SER A 776 -11.64 -24.79 -9.69
C SER A 776 -10.44 -25.74 -9.71
N ASP A 777 -9.59 -25.66 -10.74
CA ASP A 777 -8.32 -26.38 -10.83
C ASP A 777 -7.13 -25.58 -10.22
N VAL A 778 -7.36 -24.34 -9.77
CA VAL A 778 -6.33 -23.51 -9.10
C VAL A 778 -6.39 -23.72 -7.59
N ASN A 779 -5.24 -23.96 -6.96
CA ASN A 779 -5.16 -24.31 -5.54
C ASN A 779 -5.16 -23.06 -4.61
N SER A 780 -5.99 -22.05 -4.90
CA SER A 780 -6.15 -20.83 -4.08
C SER A 780 -7.50 -20.78 -3.36
N GLU A 781 -7.64 -19.83 -2.43
CA GLU A 781 -8.92 -19.52 -1.77
C GLU A 781 -9.60 -18.35 -2.50
N PHE A 782 -10.20 -18.67 -3.65
CA PHE A 782 -10.70 -17.73 -4.68
C PHE A 782 -11.67 -16.63 -4.19
N VAL A 783 -12.52 -16.92 -3.19
CA VAL A 783 -13.57 -15.98 -2.76
C VAL A 783 -12.95 -14.76 -2.05
N GLY A 784 -13.15 -13.58 -2.62
CA GLY A 784 -12.56 -12.33 -2.12
C GLY A 784 -11.07 -12.16 -2.45
N GLU A 785 -10.53 -12.93 -3.40
CA GLU A 785 -9.16 -12.78 -3.90
C GLU A 785 -9.02 -11.51 -4.79
N VAL A 786 -7.79 -11.15 -5.17
CA VAL A 786 -7.53 -10.01 -6.06
C VAL A 786 -8.12 -10.22 -7.46
N LEU A 787 -8.25 -11.46 -7.94
CA LEU A 787 -8.86 -11.79 -9.23
C LEU A 787 -10.40 -11.80 -9.23
N THR A 788 -11.02 -11.37 -8.13
CA THR A 788 -12.44 -10.97 -8.08
C THR A 788 -12.59 -9.44 -7.92
N GLN A 789 -11.49 -8.69 -8.00
CA GLN A 789 -11.41 -7.27 -7.61
C GLN A 789 -10.56 -6.46 -8.60
N PRO A 790 -11.10 -6.13 -9.80
CA PRO A 790 -10.33 -5.52 -10.88
C PRO A 790 -9.68 -4.18 -10.50
N LYS A 791 -10.30 -3.39 -9.61
CA LYS A 791 -9.74 -2.13 -9.09
C LYS A 791 -8.41 -2.34 -8.37
N ALA A 792 -8.33 -3.38 -7.53
CA ALA A 792 -7.13 -3.72 -6.78
C ALA A 792 -6.02 -4.26 -7.71
N LEU A 793 -6.38 -5.07 -8.72
CA LEU A 793 -5.43 -5.58 -9.71
C LEU A 793 -4.85 -4.46 -10.60
N ASP A 794 -5.67 -3.53 -11.08
CA ASP A 794 -5.21 -2.35 -11.83
C ASP A 794 -4.31 -1.46 -10.96
N ALA A 795 -4.68 -1.22 -9.71
CA ALA A 795 -3.88 -0.44 -8.77
C ALA A 795 -2.50 -1.06 -8.51
N TYR A 796 -2.41 -2.39 -8.37
CA TYR A 796 -1.13 -3.09 -8.24
C TYR A 796 -0.21 -2.83 -9.43
N GLY A 797 -0.69 -3.16 -10.64
CA GLY A 797 0.13 -3.02 -11.85
C GLY A 797 0.52 -1.56 -12.12
N ARG A 798 -0.42 -0.61 -11.97
CA ARG A 798 -0.14 0.82 -12.16
C ARG A 798 0.84 1.35 -11.11
N THR A 799 0.73 0.94 -9.85
CA THR A 799 1.67 1.33 -8.79
C THR A 799 3.06 0.75 -9.05
N MET A 800 3.17 -0.51 -9.50
CA MET A 800 4.46 -1.09 -9.87
C MET A 800 5.09 -0.39 -11.09
N LYS A 801 4.30 0.18 -12.01
CA LYS A 801 4.81 1.08 -13.07
C LYS A 801 5.29 2.42 -12.49
N GLU A 802 4.54 3.01 -11.56
CA GLU A 802 4.86 4.29 -10.90
C GLU A 802 6.18 4.20 -10.12
N LEU A 803 6.30 3.19 -9.24
CA LEU A 803 7.51 2.90 -8.48
C LEU A 803 8.73 2.65 -9.36
N ASN A 804 8.57 1.95 -10.50
CA ASN A 804 9.66 1.74 -11.44
C ASN A 804 10.05 3.01 -12.21
N ALA A 805 9.09 3.88 -12.55
CA ALA A 805 9.40 5.18 -13.16
C ALA A 805 10.26 6.04 -12.21
N HIS A 806 10.01 5.96 -10.90
CA HIS A 806 10.72 6.70 -9.85
C HIS A 806 11.74 5.86 -9.07
N ALA A 807 12.23 4.74 -9.63
CA ALA A 807 13.04 3.78 -8.87
C ALA A 807 14.35 4.36 -8.29
N GLU A 808 14.97 5.33 -8.97
CA GLU A 808 16.13 6.05 -8.45
C GLU A 808 15.79 6.88 -7.20
N ASP A 809 14.68 7.60 -7.26
CA ASP A 809 14.16 8.43 -6.18
C ASP A 809 13.75 7.55 -4.99
N VAL A 810 12.93 6.53 -5.24
CA VAL A 810 12.43 5.58 -4.24
C VAL A 810 13.56 4.79 -3.56
N ALA A 811 14.58 4.35 -4.30
CA ALA A 811 15.73 3.64 -3.72
C ALA A 811 16.58 4.53 -2.78
N ARG A 812 16.64 5.84 -3.03
CA ARG A 812 17.34 6.81 -2.16
C ARG A 812 16.57 7.08 -0.87
N LEU A 813 15.24 7.00 -0.89
CA LEU A 813 14.38 7.20 0.30
C LEU A 813 14.53 6.11 1.37
N VAL A 814 15.15 4.97 1.06
CA VAL A 814 15.49 3.97 2.07
C VAL A 814 16.68 4.51 2.89
N PRO A 815 16.54 4.77 4.21
CA PRO A 815 17.58 5.46 4.97
C PRO A 815 18.95 4.76 4.86
N ALA A 816 19.95 5.49 4.37
CA ALA A 816 21.33 5.01 4.27
C ALA A 816 22.01 4.95 5.64
N GLU A 817 21.69 5.92 6.50
CA GLU A 817 22.09 6.00 7.90
C GLU A 817 20.85 6.06 8.80
N ARG A 818 21.01 5.63 10.06
CA ARG A 818 19.97 5.60 11.09
C ARG A 818 20.63 6.06 12.39
N LYS A 819 20.02 7.00 13.11
CA LYS A 819 20.58 7.53 14.37
C LYS A 819 19.91 6.95 15.63
N PHE A 820 18.67 6.49 15.50
CA PHE A 820 17.85 5.98 16.61
C PHE A 820 17.59 4.48 16.43
N TRP A 821 18.07 3.65 17.36
CA TRP A 821 18.10 2.19 17.22
C TRP A 821 17.35 1.50 18.35
N ILE A 822 16.34 0.70 18.01
CA ILE A 822 15.60 -0.12 18.97
C ILE A 822 16.44 -1.36 19.33
N TYR A 823 16.65 -1.61 20.61
CA TYR A 823 17.44 -2.73 21.11
C TYR A 823 16.61 -4.02 21.16
N TYR A 824 16.74 -4.87 20.15
CA TYR A 824 16.07 -6.16 20.07
C TYR A 824 16.88 -7.24 20.82
N VAL A 825 16.31 -7.74 21.92
CA VAL A 825 16.93 -8.75 22.79
C VAL A 825 16.18 -10.07 22.68
N ASN A 826 16.73 -11.01 21.91
CA ASN A 826 16.10 -12.32 21.67
C ASN A 826 15.86 -13.14 22.97
N ASP A 827 16.56 -12.84 24.07
CA ASP A 827 16.36 -13.53 25.36
C ASP A 827 15.00 -13.18 25.98
N SER A 828 14.61 -11.89 25.96
CA SER A 828 13.28 -11.47 26.37
C SER A 828 12.22 -11.99 25.38
N ALA A 829 12.50 -11.99 24.08
CA ALA A 829 11.58 -12.56 23.08
C ALA A 829 11.34 -14.08 23.27
N ILE A 830 12.31 -14.82 23.81
CA ILE A 830 12.15 -16.25 24.15
C ILE A 830 11.36 -16.41 25.47
N GLN A 831 11.63 -15.57 26.48
CA GLN A 831 11.17 -15.78 27.85
C GLN A 831 9.90 -15.02 28.26
N ASP A 832 9.48 -13.98 27.53
CA ASP A 832 8.33 -13.14 27.85
C ASP A 832 7.40 -12.97 26.62
N THR A 833 6.16 -13.48 26.72
CA THR A 833 5.13 -13.36 25.68
C THR A 833 4.55 -11.96 25.52
N THR A 834 4.98 -10.99 26.32
CA THR A 834 4.59 -9.58 26.19
C THR A 834 5.69 -8.71 25.60
N TYR A 835 6.93 -9.20 25.52
CA TYR A 835 8.08 -8.42 25.02
C TYR A 835 7.86 -7.89 23.59
N MET A 836 7.35 -8.71 22.66
CA MET A 836 7.19 -8.26 21.28
C MET A 836 6.04 -7.28 21.07
N ALA A 837 5.00 -7.33 21.90
CA ALA A 837 3.95 -6.31 21.89
C ALA A 837 4.51 -4.94 22.31
N ASP A 838 5.37 -4.91 23.33
CA ASP A 838 6.03 -3.68 23.80
C ASP A 838 7.03 -3.13 22.76
N VAL A 839 7.78 -4.01 22.09
CA VAL A 839 8.66 -3.63 20.96
C VAL A 839 7.84 -3.06 19.79
N GLU A 840 6.70 -3.67 19.44
CA GLU A 840 5.79 -3.16 18.40
C GLU A 840 5.24 -1.78 18.78
N ALA A 841 4.83 -1.57 20.04
CA ALA A 841 4.33 -0.29 20.53
C ALA A 841 5.41 0.80 20.58
N VAL A 842 6.63 0.48 21.00
CA VAL A 842 7.78 1.42 20.98
C VAL A 842 8.15 1.78 19.54
N TYR A 843 8.20 0.83 18.61
CA TYR A 843 8.44 1.10 17.20
C TYR A 843 7.33 1.99 16.60
N GLU A 844 6.06 1.66 16.84
CA GLU A 844 4.92 2.43 16.36
C GLU A 844 4.99 3.90 16.82
N SER A 845 5.27 4.11 18.11
CA SER A 845 5.36 5.44 18.73
C SER A 845 6.51 6.27 18.16
N LEU A 846 7.71 5.68 18.06
CA LEU A 846 8.88 6.32 17.47
C LEU A 846 8.68 6.64 15.98
N LYS A 847 7.97 5.78 15.23
CA LYS A 847 7.75 5.98 13.80
C LYS A 847 6.79 7.13 13.51
N MET A 848 5.87 7.46 14.44
CA MET A 848 5.03 8.66 14.34
C MET A 848 5.83 9.97 14.35
N LEU A 849 7.07 9.94 14.84
CA LEU A 849 8.00 11.08 14.83
C LEU A 849 8.81 11.20 13.52
N ASN A 850 8.59 10.31 12.55
CA ASN A 850 9.30 10.28 11.26
C ASN A 850 10.84 10.23 11.39
N LEU A 851 11.34 9.60 12.46
CA LEU A 851 12.77 9.41 12.69
C LEU A 851 13.35 8.31 11.77
N PRO A 852 14.63 8.41 11.39
CA PRO A 852 15.34 7.34 10.67
C PRO A 852 15.69 6.20 11.65
N LEU A 853 14.69 5.35 11.90
CA LEU A 853 14.76 4.24 12.86
C LEU A 853 15.55 3.03 12.34
N GLY A 854 16.22 2.36 13.27
CA GLY A 854 16.82 1.05 13.08
C GLY A 854 16.53 0.08 14.22
N PHE A 855 17.03 -1.14 14.06
CA PHE A 855 17.08 -2.18 15.09
C PHE A 855 18.51 -2.65 15.27
N THR A 856 19.01 -2.63 16.51
CA THR A 856 20.29 -3.24 16.85
C THR A 856 20.08 -4.36 17.85
N THR A 857 20.99 -5.33 17.84
CA THR A 857 20.93 -6.52 18.68
C THR A 857 22.15 -6.52 19.61
N PRO A 858 22.17 -7.32 20.68
CA PRO A 858 23.36 -7.48 21.50
C PRO A 858 24.62 -7.91 20.75
N THR A 859 24.48 -8.49 19.55
CA THR A 859 25.56 -8.94 18.68
C THR A 859 26.00 -7.86 17.68
N GLU A 860 25.06 -7.06 17.14
CA GLU A 860 25.35 -5.99 16.17
C GLU A 860 25.66 -4.62 16.82
N ILE A 861 25.34 -4.43 18.12
CA ILE A 861 25.59 -3.17 18.87
C ILE A 861 27.04 -2.69 18.82
N ALA A 862 28.00 -3.61 18.72
CA ALA A 862 29.43 -3.30 18.61
C ALA A 862 29.81 -2.62 17.26
N GLY A 863 28.91 -2.63 16.27
CA GLY A 863 29.06 -1.87 15.02
C GLY A 863 28.67 -0.39 15.14
N LEU A 864 28.02 0.03 16.23
CA LEU A 864 27.54 1.40 16.43
C LEU A 864 28.58 2.29 17.14
N THR A 865 28.60 3.58 16.79
CA THR A 865 29.43 4.63 17.40
C THR A 865 28.66 5.45 18.44
N GLY A 866 29.36 6.32 19.17
CA GLY A 866 28.76 7.22 20.16
C GLY A 866 27.77 8.26 19.61
N ASP A 867 27.69 8.40 18.29
CA ASP A 867 26.75 9.31 17.59
C ASP A 867 25.35 8.68 17.40
N HIS A 868 25.18 7.42 17.83
CA HIS A 868 23.91 6.70 17.79
C HIS A 868 23.22 6.72 19.16
N THR A 869 21.90 6.65 19.16
CA THR A 869 21.07 6.53 20.36
C THR A 869 20.35 5.20 20.37
N ILE A 870 20.42 4.49 21.50
CA ILE A 870 19.77 3.19 21.68
C ILE A 870 18.52 3.35 22.53
N ILE A 871 17.37 2.99 21.98
CA ILE A 871 16.09 2.90 22.69
C ILE A 871 15.91 1.45 23.12
N VAL A 872 15.79 1.20 24.42
CA VAL A 872 15.59 -0.15 24.97
C VAL A 872 14.13 -0.29 25.41
N PRO A 873 13.31 -1.09 24.70
CA PRO A 873 11.98 -1.49 25.17
C PRO A 873 12.06 -2.20 26.52
N ARG A 874 10.93 -2.38 27.21
CA ARG A 874 10.88 -3.16 28.47
C ARG A 874 11.51 -4.54 28.25
N THR A 875 12.66 -4.80 28.86
CA THR A 875 13.50 -5.99 28.57
C THR A 875 13.78 -6.77 29.86
N PRO A 876 12.87 -7.66 30.33
CA PRO A 876 13.00 -8.29 31.65
C PRO A 876 14.07 -9.38 31.73
N PHE A 877 14.43 -10.00 30.61
CA PHE A 877 15.42 -11.07 30.50
C PHE A 877 16.51 -10.70 29.49
N ILE A 878 17.77 -10.76 29.90
CA ILE A 878 18.95 -10.52 29.05
C ILE A 878 20.15 -11.23 29.67
N SER A 879 21.02 -11.88 28.89
CA SER A 879 22.23 -12.49 29.48
C SER A 879 23.22 -11.46 30.01
N ASP A 880 24.09 -11.85 30.96
CA ASP A 880 25.11 -10.96 31.52
C ASP A 880 26.07 -10.42 30.44
N GLU A 881 26.42 -11.24 29.45
CA GLU A 881 27.27 -10.84 28.32
C GLU A 881 26.60 -9.75 27.46
N LYS A 882 25.31 -9.91 27.19
CA LYS A 882 24.53 -8.99 26.34
C LYS A 882 24.22 -7.68 27.05
N LEU A 883 23.92 -7.75 28.35
CA LEU A 883 23.81 -6.56 29.19
C LEU A 883 25.14 -5.81 29.25
N ALA A 884 26.27 -6.51 29.42
CA ALA A 884 27.59 -5.87 29.40
C ALA A 884 27.92 -5.23 28.03
N ALA A 885 27.38 -5.74 26.93
CA ALA A 885 27.51 -5.10 25.61
C ALA A 885 26.72 -3.78 25.53
N LEU A 886 25.53 -3.72 26.13
CA LEU A 886 24.75 -2.47 26.28
C LEU A 886 25.43 -1.48 27.24
N GLU A 887 25.93 -1.94 28.39
CA GLU A 887 26.66 -1.11 29.37
C GLU A 887 28.00 -0.58 28.83
N ALA A 888 28.57 -1.24 27.82
CA ALA A 888 29.80 -0.81 27.13
C ALA A 888 29.54 0.11 25.92
N PHE A 889 28.28 0.35 25.55
CA PHE A 889 27.94 1.26 24.46
C PHE A 889 28.33 2.71 24.81
N ALA A 890 28.87 3.43 23.82
CA ALA A 890 29.50 4.73 24.03
C ALA A 890 28.59 5.94 23.72
N GLY A 891 27.40 5.70 23.17
CA GLY A 891 26.40 6.73 22.87
C GLY A 891 25.27 6.76 23.89
N GLU A 892 24.21 7.49 23.56
CA GLU A 892 23.09 7.70 24.47
C GLU A 892 22.15 6.48 24.55
N VAL A 893 21.59 6.24 25.73
CA VAL A 893 20.63 5.16 25.98
C VAL A 893 19.35 5.71 26.61
N LEU A 894 18.20 5.34 26.06
CA LEU A 894 16.87 5.65 26.60
C LEU A 894 16.17 4.34 26.98
N LEU A 895 15.62 4.26 28.20
CA LEU A 895 14.96 3.05 28.72
C LEU A 895 13.43 3.22 28.80
N VAL A 896 12.68 2.24 28.29
CA VAL A 896 11.23 2.13 28.49
C VAL A 896 10.96 1.15 29.63
N ASP A 897 10.14 1.55 30.61
CA ASP A 897 9.88 0.80 31.85
C ASP A 897 11.17 0.21 32.49
N PRO A 898 12.18 1.05 32.85
CA PRO A 898 13.45 0.56 33.41
C PRO A 898 13.25 -0.25 34.70
N SER A 899 12.21 0.04 35.48
CA SER A 899 11.89 -0.69 36.72
C SER A 899 11.44 -2.15 36.51
N LEU A 900 11.07 -2.51 35.28
CA LEU A 900 10.65 -3.85 34.88
C LEU A 900 11.69 -4.55 33.98
N SER A 901 12.82 -3.88 33.71
CA SER A 901 13.89 -4.37 32.82
C SER A 901 15.07 -4.96 33.61
N PHE A 902 15.84 -5.81 32.95
CA PHE A 902 17.13 -6.40 33.35
C PHE A 902 17.16 -7.21 34.66
N GLY A 903 16.02 -7.37 35.34
CA GLY A 903 15.89 -8.08 36.62
C GLY A 903 16.18 -9.59 36.56
N LYS A 904 16.33 -10.18 35.37
CA LYS A 904 16.70 -11.59 35.17
C LYS A 904 17.76 -11.79 34.09
N ASP A 905 18.53 -12.85 34.24
CA ASP A 905 19.32 -13.43 33.16
C ASP A 905 18.43 -14.19 32.13
N GLU A 906 19.04 -14.70 31.06
CA GLU A 906 18.34 -15.45 30.01
C GLU A 906 17.74 -16.78 30.49
N HIS A 907 18.27 -17.34 31.59
CA HIS A 907 17.79 -18.58 32.21
C HIS A 907 16.69 -18.32 33.26
N GLY A 908 16.38 -17.04 33.54
CA GLY A 908 15.34 -16.60 34.47
C GLY A 908 15.82 -16.42 35.93
N PHE A 909 17.12 -16.53 36.19
CA PHE A 909 17.68 -16.26 37.52
C PHE A 909 17.69 -14.76 37.81
N GLY A 910 17.39 -14.38 39.05
CA GLY A 910 17.28 -12.98 39.45
C GLY A 910 18.64 -12.27 39.52
N ARG A 911 18.75 -11.13 38.84
CA ARG A 911 19.92 -10.22 38.88
C ARG A 911 19.70 -9.10 39.92
N ALA A 912 20.78 -8.47 40.36
CA ALA A 912 20.71 -7.17 41.02
C ALA A 912 20.39 -6.05 40.01
N SER A 913 20.15 -4.82 40.49
CA SER A 913 19.99 -3.64 39.63
C SER A 913 21.24 -3.38 38.79
N THR A 914 21.04 -2.90 37.56
CA THR A 914 22.09 -2.47 36.63
C THR A 914 22.57 -1.06 36.92
N ASP A 915 23.83 -0.75 36.58
CA ASP A 915 24.43 0.58 36.76
C ASP A 915 24.38 1.43 35.45
N LEU A 916 23.31 1.28 34.66
CA LEU A 916 23.03 2.12 33.49
C LEU A 916 22.53 3.51 33.94
N ASP A 917 23.14 4.57 33.40
CA ASP A 917 22.74 5.98 33.57
C ASP A 917 22.13 6.47 32.25
N PRO A 918 20.80 6.34 32.04
CA PRO A 918 20.18 6.65 30.76
C PRO A 918 19.95 8.15 30.58
N LEU A 919 19.97 8.60 29.32
CA LEU A 919 19.59 9.97 28.93
C LEU A 919 18.19 10.34 29.45
N ALA A 920 17.24 9.41 29.30
CA ALA A 920 15.86 9.55 29.68
C ALA A 920 15.23 8.19 30.00
N SER A 921 14.05 8.22 30.64
CA SER A 921 13.23 7.03 30.83
C SER A 921 11.76 7.39 30.62
N ILE A 922 11.03 6.48 29.96
CA ILE A 922 9.62 6.66 29.57
C ILE A 922 8.82 5.48 30.12
N ASP A 923 7.59 5.74 30.55
CA ASP A 923 6.65 4.72 31.01
C ASP A 923 5.95 4.09 29.78
N LEU A 924 5.77 2.76 29.77
CA LEU A 924 5.05 2.08 28.68
C LEU A 924 3.56 2.43 28.72
N GLY A 925 2.97 2.84 27.58
CA GLY A 925 1.59 3.34 27.54
C GLY A 925 0.97 3.38 26.13
N GLU A 926 0.01 4.29 25.96
CA GLU A 926 -0.67 4.52 24.67
C GLU A 926 0.30 5.11 23.64
N VAL A 927 0.20 4.66 22.39
CA VAL A 927 1.17 4.95 21.31
C VAL A 927 1.43 6.44 21.10
N PHE A 928 0.39 7.27 21.03
CA PHE A 928 0.57 8.70 20.81
C PHE A 928 1.07 9.44 22.06
N THR A 929 0.77 8.96 23.27
CA THR A 929 1.36 9.50 24.50
C THR A 929 2.84 9.16 24.60
N MET A 930 3.23 7.92 24.26
CA MET A 930 4.64 7.57 24.14
C MET A 930 5.34 8.36 23.04
N ALA A 931 4.67 8.66 21.92
CA ALA A 931 5.24 9.50 20.87
C ALA A 931 5.53 10.93 21.37
N ASP A 932 4.62 11.54 22.14
CA ASP A 932 4.87 12.83 22.82
C ASP A 932 6.08 12.74 23.77
N ASP A 933 6.11 11.72 24.64
CA ASP A 933 7.22 11.51 25.61
C ASP A 933 8.57 11.26 24.90
N PHE A 934 8.58 10.50 23.79
CA PHE A 934 9.76 10.28 22.96
C PHE A 934 10.21 11.58 22.26
N ALA A 935 9.29 12.41 21.80
CA ALA A 935 9.62 13.69 21.17
C ALA A 935 10.34 14.62 22.17
N ASP A 936 9.81 14.75 23.38
CA ASP A 936 10.44 15.54 24.45
C ASP A 936 11.81 14.97 24.87
N ALA A 937 11.93 13.64 24.99
CA ALA A 937 13.17 12.99 25.41
C ALA A 937 14.28 13.02 24.34
N LEU A 938 13.93 12.92 23.07
CA LEU A 938 14.88 12.87 21.94
C LEU A 938 15.15 14.25 21.32
N ALA A 939 14.36 15.29 21.62
CA ALA A 939 14.56 16.65 21.12
C ALA A 939 16.01 17.21 21.23
N PRO A 940 16.83 16.89 22.26
CA PRO A 940 18.23 17.33 22.31
C PRO A 940 19.17 16.65 21.30
N LEU A 941 18.73 15.55 20.69
CA LEU A 941 19.51 14.68 19.79
C LEU A 941 18.98 14.69 18.34
N VAL A 942 17.71 15.05 18.14
CA VAL A 942 17.13 15.19 16.81
C VAL A 942 17.70 16.44 16.15
N GLU A 943 18.59 16.23 15.18
CA GLU A 943 19.04 17.28 14.27
C GLU A 943 17.85 17.85 13.50
N THR A 944 17.80 19.17 13.35
CA THR A 944 16.78 19.84 12.53
C THR A 944 17.02 19.48 11.06
N PRO A 945 16.12 18.73 10.38
CA PRO A 945 16.27 18.48 8.95
C PRO A 945 16.17 19.82 8.18
N PRO A 946 16.83 19.96 7.01
CA PRO A 946 16.82 21.23 6.25
C PRO A 946 15.42 21.69 5.85
N LEU A 947 14.48 20.75 5.75
CA LEU A 947 13.07 20.97 5.50
C LEU A 947 12.31 20.33 6.67
N THR A 948 11.53 21.14 7.39
CA THR A 948 10.72 20.65 8.52
C THR A 948 9.27 20.54 8.08
N ILE A 949 8.66 19.38 8.33
CA ILE A 949 7.24 19.16 8.03
C ILE A 949 6.43 19.21 9.32
N SER A 950 5.37 20.00 9.32
CA SER A 950 4.37 20.02 10.39
C SER A 950 3.13 19.27 9.94
N ILE A 951 2.65 18.35 10.77
CA ILE A 951 1.44 17.55 10.52
C ILE A 951 0.38 17.97 11.55
N ALA A 952 -0.81 18.28 11.06
CA ALA A 952 -1.95 18.67 11.88
C ALA A 952 -3.24 17.95 11.46
N ASP A 953 -4.23 17.95 12.34
CA ASP A 953 -5.62 17.69 11.95
C ASP A 953 -6.24 18.92 11.25
N LEU A 954 -7.49 18.80 10.82
CA LEU A 954 -8.21 19.88 10.14
C LEU A 954 -8.61 21.04 11.08
N ASP A 955 -8.50 20.84 12.39
CA ASP A 955 -8.67 21.86 13.45
C ASP A 955 -7.32 22.49 13.87
N GLN A 956 -6.26 22.26 13.07
CA GLN A 956 -4.91 22.79 13.24
C GLN A 956 -4.22 22.40 14.57
N GLN A 957 -4.62 21.28 15.18
CA GLN A 957 -3.87 20.69 16.30
C GLN A 957 -2.78 19.74 15.77
N PRO A 958 -1.61 19.65 16.42
CA PRO A 958 -0.58 18.67 16.06
C PRO A 958 -1.15 17.26 16.01
N ALA A 959 -0.82 16.50 14.95
CA ALA A 959 -1.37 15.18 14.72
C ALA A 959 -0.35 14.22 14.07
N TYR A 960 -0.63 12.93 14.20
CA TYR A 960 0.22 11.86 13.67
C TYR A 960 -0.43 11.10 12.50
N GLY A 961 0.36 10.21 11.89
CA GLY A 961 -0.12 9.26 10.87
C GLY A 961 0.16 9.66 9.41
N VAL A 962 0.96 10.70 9.16
CA VAL A 962 1.64 10.83 7.85
C VAL A 962 3.07 10.33 8.04
N LEU A 963 3.38 9.19 7.41
CA LEU A 963 4.73 8.63 7.39
C LEU A 963 5.55 9.33 6.29
N MET A 964 6.76 9.76 6.65
CA MET A 964 7.70 10.44 5.76
C MET A 964 9.04 9.72 5.75
N ASN A 965 9.55 9.44 4.54
CA ASN A 965 10.96 9.20 4.30
C ASN A 965 11.49 10.32 3.38
N TYR A 966 12.73 10.75 3.58
CA TYR A 966 13.39 11.77 2.76
C TYR A 966 14.83 11.38 2.40
N ALA A 967 15.35 11.96 1.33
CA ALA A 967 16.72 11.84 0.88
C ALA A 967 17.17 13.16 0.24
N ILE A 968 18.48 13.39 0.25
CA ILE A 968 19.11 14.54 -0.42
C ILE A 968 20.02 13.96 -1.50
N ASP A 969 19.88 14.44 -2.74
CA ASP A 969 20.76 14.06 -3.83
C ASP A 969 22.15 14.72 -3.60
N PRO A 970 23.23 13.94 -3.44
CA PRO A 970 24.56 14.50 -3.14
C PRO A 970 25.20 15.23 -4.33
N ASP A 971 24.70 15.05 -5.56
CA ASP A 971 25.21 15.72 -6.76
C ASP A 971 24.47 17.03 -7.07
N THR A 972 23.19 17.17 -6.67
CA THR A 972 22.36 18.36 -6.96
C THR A 972 21.96 19.17 -5.73
N GLY A 973 21.98 18.58 -4.53
CA GLY A 973 21.43 19.16 -3.30
C GLY A 973 19.90 19.11 -3.24
N GLU A 974 19.21 18.58 -4.25
CA GLU A 974 17.75 18.50 -4.27
C GLU A 974 17.26 17.52 -3.19
N MET A 975 16.26 17.94 -2.41
CA MET A 975 15.64 17.08 -1.42
C MET A 975 14.39 16.42 -2.00
N THR A 976 14.37 15.09 -1.98
CA THR A 976 13.19 14.29 -2.37
C THR A 976 12.60 13.63 -1.13
N PHE A 977 11.29 13.66 -0.98
CA PHE A 977 10.58 13.04 0.15
C PHE A 977 9.27 12.41 -0.29
N SER A 978 8.92 11.27 0.30
CA SER A 978 7.62 10.63 0.13
C SER A 978 6.77 10.87 1.37
N LEU A 979 5.49 11.16 1.15
CA LEU A 979 4.49 11.30 2.19
C LEU A 979 3.42 10.23 1.97
N VAL A 980 3.10 9.44 2.99
CA VAL A 980 2.01 8.47 2.97
C VAL A 980 1.11 8.67 4.18
N ASN A 981 -0.16 9.01 3.97
CA ASN A 981 -1.12 9.11 5.07
C ASN A 981 -1.66 7.72 5.46
N VAL A 982 -1.14 7.16 6.56
CA VAL A 982 -1.64 5.93 7.17
C VAL A 982 -2.75 6.18 8.20
N SER A 983 -3.02 7.44 8.56
CA SER A 983 -4.11 7.79 9.46
C SER A 983 -5.48 7.42 8.87
N LYS A 984 -6.44 7.12 9.74
CA LYS A 984 -7.86 7.01 9.36
C LYS A 984 -8.50 8.38 9.01
N ASP A 985 -7.88 9.48 9.44
CA ASP A 985 -8.35 10.84 9.23
C ASP A 985 -7.51 11.55 8.15
N SER A 986 -8.07 12.56 7.49
CA SER A 986 -7.28 13.49 6.67
C SER A 986 -6.33 14.31 7.54
N ARG A 987 -5.15 14.62 7.00
CA ARG A 987 -4.12 15.41 7.70
C ARG A 987 -3.72 16.64 6.87
N GLN A 988 -3.64 17.79 7.53
CA GLN A 988 -3.02 18.98 6.96
C GLN A 988 -1.51 18.84 7.13
N VAL A 989 -0.78 18.97 6.03
CA VAL A 989 0.69 18.88 5.98
C VAL A 989 1.23 20.22 5.52
N THR A 990 2.06 20.84 6.36
CA THR A 990 2.75 22.09 6.06
C THR A 990 4.24 21.81 5.90
N ILE A 991 4.74 22.04 4.70
CA ILE A 991 6.14 21.92 4.30
C ILE A 991 6.81 23.27 4.58
N ASN A 992 7.52 23.38 5.70
CA ASN A 992 8.22 24.61 6.04
C ASN A 992 9.50 24.71 5.22
N LEU A 993 9.43 25.46 4.13
CA LEU A 993 10.54 25.69 3.23
C LEU A 993 11.63 26.55 3.91
N PRO A 994 12.91 26.11 3.91
CA PRO A 994 14.00 26.97 4.36
C PRO A 994 14.17 28.16 3.41
N GLU A 995 14.86 29.21 3.89
CA GLU A 995 15.11 30.39 3.07
C GLU A 995 15.80 30.00 1.75
N GLY A 996 15.19 30.37 0.62
CA GLY A 996 15.67 30.07 -0.73
C GLY A 996 15.48 28.63 -1.24
N VAL A 997 14.46 27.89 -0.80
CA VAL A 997 13.80 26.93 -1.72
C VAL A 997 12.79 27.70 -2.56
N GLU A 998 12.86 27.54 -3.89
CA GLU A 998 12.02 28.32 -4.83
C GLU A 998 10.70 27.63 -5.20
N SER A 999 10.68 26.29 -5.20
CA SER A 999 9.52 25.51 -5.62
C SER A 999 9.53 24.10 -5.03
N ILE A 1000 8.34 23.48 -5.02
CA ILE A 1000 8.14 22.06 -4.78
C ILE A 1000 7.51 21.47 -6.04
N LEU A 1001 8.01 20.34 -6.51
CA LEU A 1001 7.50 19.57 -7.63
C LEU A 1001 6.96 18.23 -7.12
N ASP A 1002 5.71 17.89 -7.43
CA ASP A 1002 5.23 16.52 -7.28
C ASP A 1002 5.74 15.69 -8.46
N LEU A 1003 6.64 14.74 -8.18
CA LEU A 1003 7.32 13.95 -9.21
C LEU A 1003 6.40 12.95 -9.92
N ILE A 1004 5.31 12.53 -9.27
CA ILE A 1004 4.38 11.51 -9.79
C ILE A 1004 3.44 12.12 -10.84
N THR A 1005 2.98 13.35 -10.57
CA THR A 1005 2.11 14.14 -11.45
C THR A 1005 2.90 15.07 -12.36
N GLY A 1006 4.16 15.36 -12.07
CA GLY A 1006 4.99 16.32 -12.80
C GLY A 1006 4.53 17.77 -12.66
N GLN A 1007 3.74 18.10 -11.62
CA GLN A 1007 3.16 19.43 -11.41
C GLN A 1007 3.71 20.13 -10.18
N PRO A 1008 3.76 21.49 -10.16
CA PRO A 1008 4.10 22.24 -8.97
C PRO A 1008 3.16 21.91 -7.80
N ALA A 1009 3.73 21.58 -6.65
CA ALA A 1009 2.99 21.33 -5.41
C ALA A 1009 2.95 22.58 -4.52
N ALA A 1010 1.86 22.74 -3.78
CA ALA A 1010 1.78 23.73 -2.71
C ALA A 1010 2.60 23.30 -1.49
N ALA A 1011 3.08 24.27 -0.71
CA ALA A 1011 3.72 23.99 0.58
C ALA A 1011 2.71 23.58 1.66
N GLU A 1012 1.42 23.90 1.49
CA GLU A 1012 0.32 23.43 2.33
C GLU A 1012 -0.51 22.42 1.53
N LEU A 1013 -0.67 21.22 2.07
CA LEU A 1013 -1.39 20.10 1.45
C LEU A 1013 -2.40 19.52 2.45
N VAL A 1014 -3.51 18.97 1.94
CA VAL A 1014 -4.41 18.12 2.72
C VAL A 1014 -4.36 16.73 2.13
N LEU A 1015 -3.82 15.78 2.89
CA LEU A 1015 -3.73 14.37 2.50
C LEU A 1015 -4.93 13.63 3.07
N ALA A 1016 -5.76 13.05 2.21
CA ALA A 1016 -6.77 12.08 2.59
C ALA A 1016 -6.13 10.77 3.11
N PRO A 1017 -6.88 9.90 3.80
CA PRO A 1017 -6.40 8.55 4.14
C PRO A 1017 -5.93 7.80 2.88
N TYR A 1018 -4.80 7.11 2.97
CA TYR A 1018 -4.08 6.45 1.86
C TYR A 1018 -3.39 7.37 0.84
N ASP A 1019 -3.46 8.70 0.95
CA ASP A 1019 -2.78 9.55 -0.04
C ASP A 1019 -1.27 9.34 -0.04
N VAL A 1020 -0.71 9.33 -1.26
CA VAL A 1020 0.73 9.19 -1.51
C VAL A 1020 1.22 10.29 -2.42
N HIS A 1021 2.21 11.04 -1.94
CA HIS A 1021 3.02 11.98 -2.72
C HIS A 1021 4.49 11.54 -2.75
N LEU A 1022 5.17 11.93 -3.84
CA LEU A 1022 6.62 11.98 -3.94
C LEU A 1022 6.96 13.40 -4.38
N LEU A 1023 7.50 14.20 -3.47
CA LEU A 1023 7.78 15.60 -3.66
C LEU A 1023 9.29 15.84 -3.75
N GLN A 1024 9.69 16.79 -4.59
CA GLN A 1024 11.06 17.28 -4.69
C GLN A 1024 11.07 18.78 -4.42
N ALA A 1025 11.94 19.22 -3.51
CA ALA A 1025 12.19 20.62 -3.20
C ALA A 1025 13.52 21.06 -3.85
N SER A 1026 13.45 22.07 -4.72
CA SER A 1026 14.63 22.63 -5.39
C SER A 1026 15.24 23.75 -4.57
N ILE A 1027 16.46 23.55 -4.09
CA ILE A 1027 17.25 24.57 -3.37
C ILE A 1027 17.83 25.55 -4.41
N ALA A 1028 17.75 26.86 -4.14
CA ALA A 1028 18.35 27.89 -4.99
C ALA A 1028 19.88 27.94 -4.83
N GLY A 1029 20.59 28.02 -5.95
CA GLY A 1029 22.05 28.01 -6.02
C GLY A 1029 22.62 26.62 -6.34
N SER A 1030 23.83 26.57 -6.91
CA SER A 1030 24.55 25.30 -7.12
C SER A 1030 25.29 24.88 -5.85
N LEU A 1031 25.49 23.57 -5.63
CA LEU A 1031 26.40 23.10 -4.59
C LEU A 1031 27.75 23.84 -4.63
N GLY A 1032 28.23 24.29 -3.47
CA GLY A 1032 29.37 25.19 -3.28
C GLY A 1032 29.03 26.69 -3.24
N ASP A 1033 27.84 27.12 -3.66
CA ASP A 1033 27.38 28.53 -3.67
C ASP A 1033 26.89 28.93 -2.27
N PHE A 1034 27.84 28.98 -1.33
CA PHE A 1034 27.58 29.24 0.10
C PHE A 1034 27.06 30.66 0.38
N ASN A 1035 27.23 31.60 -0.55
CA ASN A 1035 26.69 32.95 -0.44
C ASN A 1035 25.38 33.18 -1.24
N ARG A 1036 25.02 32.25 -2.13
CA ARG A 1036 23.88 32.29 -3.07
C ARG A 1036 23.82 33.52 -3.97
N ASP A 1037 24.97 33.94 -4.49
CA ASP A 1037 25.06 34.97 -5.54
C ASP A 1037 24.95 34.41 -6.97
N GLY A 1038 24.91 33.07 -7.09
CA GLY A 1038 24.71 32.32 -8.33
C GLY A 1038 26.00 31.79 -8.94
N VAL A 1039 27.16 32.10 -8.36
CA VAL A 1039 28.50 31.74 -8.86
C VAL A 1039 29.36 31.16 -7.75
N VAL A 1040 29.85 29.92 -7.92
CA VAL A 1040 30.76 29.29 -6.93
C VAL A 1040 32.16 29.86 -7.09
N ASP A 1041 32.55 30.78 -6.21
CA ASP A 1041 33.74 31.61 -6.33
C ASP A 1041 34.52 31.75 -4.99
N ALA A 1042 35.53 32.63 -4.94
CA ALA A 1042 36.34 32.82 -3.75
C ALA A 1042 35.60 33.49 -2.56
N ALA A 1043 34.40 34.05 -2.79
CA ALA A 1043 33.52 34.60 -1.77
C ALA A 1043 32.91 33.48 -0.91
N ASP A 1044 32.44 32.39 -1.51
CA ASP A 1044 31.88 31.24 -0.79
C ASP A 1044 32.90 30.61 0.14
N TYR A 1045 34.15 30.48 -0.31
CA TYR A 1045 35.24 30.03 0.56
C TYR A 1045 35.37 30.87 1.84
N THR A 1046 35.04 32.17 1.78
CA THR A 1046 35.02 33.00 2.99
C THR A 1046 33.81 32.73 3.87
N VAL A 1047 32.63 32.44 3.31
CA VAL A 1047 31.44 32.02 4.08
C VAL A 1047 31.69 30.69 4.79
N TRP A 1048 32.17 29.67 4.08
CA TRP A 1048 32.56 28.39 4.68
C TRP A 1048 33.59 28.55 5.80
N ARG A 1049 34.69 29.28 5.52
CA ARG A 1049 35.79 29.42 6.48
C ARG A 1049 35.36 30.17 7.74
N ASP A 1050 34.49 31.17 7.58
CA ASP A 1050 34.03 31.99 8.69
C ASP A 1050 32.98 31.26 9.56
N ASN A 1051 32.38 30.17 9.05
CA ASN A 1051 31.45 29.26 9.76
C ASN A 1051 32.05 27.88 10.10
N LEU A 1052 33.33 27.63 9.85
CA LEU A 1052 33.99 26.32 10.04
C LEU A 1052 33.87 25.78 11.48
N ASN A 1053 33.43 24.53 11.62
CA ASN A 1053 32.98 23.83 12.83
C ASN A 1053 31.68 24.38 13.46
N GLY A 1054 30.88 25.15 12.71
CA GLY A 1054 29.50 25.46 13.07
C GLY A 1054 28.57 24.27 12.79
N THR A 1055 27.46 24.19 13.52
CA THR A 1055 26.45 23.12 13.40
C THR A 1055 25.15 23.62 12.77
N ASP A 1056 25.24 24.69 11.97
CA ASP A 1056 24.10 25.38 11.35
C ASP A 1056 24.38 25.49 9.86
N GLU A 1057 23.96 24.46 9.10
CA GLU A 1057 24.16 24.38 7.65
C GLU A 1057 23.49 25.53 6.88
N SER A 1058 22.52 26.23 7.49
CA SER A 1058 21.95 27.44 6.88
C SER A 1058 22.99 28.56 6.72
N ALA A 1059 24.06 28.55 7.54
CA ALA A 1059 25.13 29.53 7.48
C ALA A 1059 26.06 29.37 6.25
N ILE A 1060 26.03 28.21 5.57
CA ILE A 1060 26.57 28.00 4.22
C ILE A 1060 25.45 27.75 3.19
N ALA A 1061 24.24 28.23 3.52
CA ALA A 1061 23.05 28.17 2.68
C ALA A 1061 22.69 26.74 2.20
N PHE A 1062 23.00 25.71 3.00
CA PHE A 1062 22.82 24.29 2.69
C PHE A 1062 23.47 23.82 1.36
N ALA A 1063 24.39 24.60 0.78
CA ALA A 1063 25.05 24.24 -0.48
C ALA A 1063 26.28 23.32 -0.28
N GLY A 1064 26.46 22.77 0.93
CA GLY A 1064 27.56 21.88 1.32
C GLY A 1064 27.17 20.41 1.36
N VAL A 1065 27.88 19.64 2.19
CA VAL A 1065 27.44 18.31 2.61
C VAL A 1065 26.57 18.49 3.84
N ILE A 1066 25.29 18.18 3.72
CA ILE A 1066 24.33 18.36 4.81
C ILE A 1066 24.48 17.20 5.81
N ASP A 1067 25.57 17.23 6.58
CA ASP A 1067 25.88 16.27 7.66
C ASP A 1067 25.71 16.87 9.08
N GLY A 1068 25.33 18.15 9.16
CA GLY A 1068 25.05 18.87 10.40
C GLY A 1068 26.29 19.54 11.03
N VAL A 1069 27.45 19.50 10.37
CA VAL A 1069 28.63 20.24 10.80
C VAL A 1069 29.45 20.77 9.63
N ILE A 1070 29.56 22.09 9.50
CA ILE A 1070 30.34 22.76 8.46
C ILE A 1070 31.83 22.40 8.62
N ASN A 1071 32.32 21.50 7.77
CA ASN A 1071 33.58 20.79 7.92
C ASN A 1071 34.41 20.76 6.61
N GLN A 1072 35.34 19.81 6.49
CA GLN A 1072 36.19 19.68 5.30
C GLN A 1072 35.41 19.13 4.08
N ALA A 1073 34.34 18.38 4.30
CA ALA A 1073 33.47 17.83 3.26
C ALA A 1073 32.82 18.94 2.41
N ASP A 1074 32.28 19.99 3.04
CA ASP A 1074 31.74 21.18 2.37
C ASP A 1074 32.78 21.87 1.51
N LEU A 1075 33.99 22.03 2.05
CA LEU A 1075 35.08 22.63 1.28
C LEU A 1075 35.45 21.78 0.06
N ASP A 1076 35.28 20.46 0.12
CA ASP A 1076 35.49 19.59 -1.02
C ASP A 1076 34.34 19.68 -2.05
N VAL A 1077 33.09 19.93 -1.61
CA VAL A 1077 31.95 20.31 -2.47
C VAL A 1077 32.17 21.67 -3.16
N TRP A 1078 32.66 22.67 -2.44
CA TRP A 1078 33.04 23.95 -3.05
C TRP A 1078 34.21 23.79 -4.04
N ARG A 1079 35.21 22.94 -3.72
CA ARG A 1079 36.34 22.67 -4.63
C ARG A 1079 35.91 21.96 -5.91
N SER A 1080 34.94 21.05 -5.86
CA SER A 1080 34.46 20.34 -7.05
C SER A 1080 33.64 21.25 -7.97
N ASN A 1081 32.93 22.24 -7.39
CA ASN A 1081 32.06 23.15 -8.14
C ASN A 1081 32.70 24.51 -8.48
N TYR A 1082 33.86 24.87 -7.93
CA TYR A 1082 34.50 26.18 -8.15
C TYR A 1082 34.56 26.62 -9.62
N GLY A 1083 33.86 27.71 -9.93
CA GLY A 1083 33.69 28.27 -11.27
C GLY A 1083 32.40 27.84 -11.98
N SER A 1084 31.47 27.14 -11.33
CA SER A 1084 30.09 26.98 -11.81
C SER A 1084 29.31 28.28 -11.69
N ASP A 1085 28.41 28.51 -12.66
CA ASP A 1085 27.57 29.70 -12.78
C ASP A 1085 26.18 29.25 -13.21
N THR A 1086 25.20 29.41 -12.31
CA THR A 1086 23.81 28.97 -12.55
C THR A 1086 23.02 29.97 -13.41
N SER A 1087 23.48 31.22 -13.51
CA SER A 1087 22.80 32.29 -14.27
C SER A 1087 22.76 32.05 -15.79
N SER A 1088 23.52 31.06 -16.27
CA SER A 1088 23.53 30.61 -17.66
C SER A 1088 22.40 29.63 -18.01
N ALA A 1089 21.76 28.97 -17.03
CA ALA A 1089 20.82 27.87 -17.26
C ALA A 1089 19.35 28.30 -17.33
N SER A 1090 18.98 29.40 -16.65
CA SER A 1090 17.59 29.81 -16.36
C SER A 1090 16.78 30.36 -17.55
N GLN A 1091 17.23 30.15 -18.80
CA GLN A 1091 16.63 30.83 -19.97
C GLN A 1091 16.43 29.96 -21.23
N SER A 1092 16.51 28.62 -21.14
CA SER A 1092 16.39 27.74 -22.33
C SER A 1092 15.47 26.51 -22.20
N GLN A 1093 14.48 26.50 -21.29
CA GLN A 1093 13.60 25.34 -21.11
C GLN A 1093 12.09 25.63 -21.15
N LEU A 1094 11.69 26.75 -21.74
CA LEU A 1094 10.28 27.09 -22.03
C LEU A 1094 10.08 27.55 -23.48
N ASP A 1095 10.65 26.83 -24.46
CA ASP A 1095 10.15 26.80 -25.84
C ASP A 1095 10.83 25.70 -26.69
N SER A 1096 10.34 24.46 -26.59
CA SER A 1096 10.72 23.37 -27.52
C SER A 1096 9.60 23.08 -28.52
N THR A 1097 9.12 24.12 -29.22
CA THR A 1097 8.35 23.89 -30.45
C THR A 1097 9.25 23.17 -31.46
N ALA A 1098 8.84 21.97 -31.88
CA ALA A 1098 9.63 21.14 -32.79
C ALA A 1098 9.80 21.82 -34.15
N VAL A 1099 10.94 22.48 -34.36
CA VAL A 1099 11.33 23.03 -35.66
C VAL A 1099 11.69 21.88 -36.60
N PRO A 1100 11.00 21.67 -37.74
CA PRO A 1100 11.32 20.59 -38.65
C PRO A 1100 12.71 20.80 -39.28
N GLU A 1101 13.60 19.81 -39.14
CA GLU A 1101 14.95 19.90 -39.71
C GLU A 1101 14.91 20.09 -41.25
N PRO A 1102 15.63 21.07 -41.82
CA PRO A 1102 15.68 21.28 -43.26
C PRO A 1102 16.60 20.27 -43.96
N ASN A 1103 16.12 19.04 -44.16
CA ASN A 1103 16.54 18.06 -45.19
C ASN A 1103 18.03 18.12 -45.63
N ALA A 1104 18.97 17.91 -44.70
CA ALA A 1104 20.41 17.87 -45.03
C ALA A 1104 20.76 16.82 -46.10
N ILE A 1105 19.97 15.75 -46.18
CA ILE A 1105 20.08 14.68 -47.19
C ILE A 1105 19.82 15.21 -48.62
N ALA A 1106 18.94 16.20 -48.81
CA ALA A 1106 18.67 16.79 -50.12
C ALA A 1106 19.86 17.64 -50.63
N ALA A 1107 20.55 18.35 -49.73
CA ALA A 1107 21.76 19.09 -50.06
C ALA A 1107 22.92 18.15 -50.47
N ALA A 1108 23.11 17.06 -49.72
CA ALA A 1108 24.12 16.03 -50.03
C ALA A 1108 23.86 15.35 -51.39
N ALA A 1109 22.61 14.95 -51.67
CA ALA A 1109 22.24 14.34 -52.95
C ALA A 1109 22.48 15.27 -54.16
N THR A 1110 22.22 16.57 -54.00
CA THR A 1110 22.43 17.57 -55.05
C THR A 1110 23.92 17.81 -55.33
N ALA A 1111 24.76 17.80 -54.29
CA ALA A 1111 26.22 17.92 -54.44
C ALA A 1111 26.85 16.70 -55.15
N LEU A 1112 26.39 15.48 -54.84
CA LEU A 1112 26.81 14.25 -55.52
C LEU A 1112 26.37 14.17 -56.99
N ALA A 1113 25.20 14.75 -57.33
CA ALA A 1113 24.76 14.85 -58.73
C ALA A 1113 25.65 15.82 -59.55
N LEU A 1114 26.05 16.96 -58.97
CA LEU A 1114 26.92 17.94 -59.63
C LEU A 1114 28.35 17.42 -59.85
N LEU A 1115 28.89 16.62 -58.92
CA LEU A 1115 30.23 16.01 -59.05
C LEU A 1115 30.33 14.99 -60.20
N ASN A 1116 29.23 14.37 -60.63
CA ASN A 1116 29.20 13.42 -61.74
C ASN A 1116 29.14 14.07 -63.14
N LEU A 1117 28.87 15.38 -63.22
CA LEU A 1117 28.80 16.12 -64.49
C LEU A 1117 30.16 16.66 -64.96
N ILE A 1118 31.23 16.53 -64.16
CA ILE A 1118 32.57 17.04 -64.48
C ILE A 1118 33.61 15.91 -64.43
N ARG A 1119 33.64 15.06 -65.46
CA ARG A 1119 34.82 14.22 -65.77
C ARG A 1119 35.16 14.26 -67.27
N PRO A 1120 36.41 14.58 -67.65
CA PRO A 1120 36.83 14.65 -69.05
C PRO A 1120 37.03 13.27 -69.68
N ALA A 1121 36.98 13.22 -71.01
CA ALA A 1121 36.97 11.96 -71.76
C ALA A 1121 38.38 11.40 -72.10
N LYS A 1122 38.41 10.06 -72.31
CA LYS A 1122 39.43 9.25 -73.00
C LYS A 1122 40.75 8.94 -72.25
N GLY A 1123 41.15 7.67 -72.25
CA GLY A 1123 42.45 7.24 -71.69
C GLY A 1123 42.83 5.76 -71.77
N THR A 1124 42.50 5.08 -72.88
CA THR A 1124 42.98 3.75 -73.33
C THR A 1124 44.12 2.99 -72.60
N ARG A 1125 43.90 1.66 -72.48
CA ARG A 1125 44.81 0.50 -72.74
C ARG A 1125 45.65 -0.13 -71.62
N ARG A 1126 45.43 -1.46 -71.51
CA ARG A 1126 46.38 -2.56 -71.22
C ARG A 1126 46.94 -2.58 -69.79
N ARG A 1127 47.06 -3.75 -69.13
CA ARG A 1127 47.13 -5.13 -69.66
C ARG A 1127 46.29 -6.09 -68.81
#